data_AF-A0A0C9U625-F1
#
_entry.id   AF-A0A0C9U625-F1
#
_cell.length_a   1.000
_cell.length_b   1.000
_cell.length_c   1.000
_cell.angle_alpha   90.00
_cell.angle_beta   90.00
_cell.angle_gamma   90.00
#
_symmetry.space_group_name_H-M   'P 1'
#
loop_
_entity.id
_entity.type
_entity.pdbx_description
1 polymer ?
#
loop_
_entity_poly.entity_id
_entity_poly.type
_entity_poly.pdbx_seq_one_letter_code
_entity_poly.pdbx_strand_id
1 'polypeptide(L)'
;MFLGNEKKVYIMDKVEGNPTQINGHPAWAEEWDIEAGTTRILDMSTNTFCAAGMHLPNGSYTTFGGNGAVGPTGAIGSVNNGFTGAFDVKYHDWDGGKAIRIMDPCEDETCEWFDNSTTIQMQKRRWYPGCEALADGTAVLMGGFVNGGYINRNTPNTDPLTSGGAAEPSYEFFPPRGDPQIMQFMAQTSGLNSYAIMYLLPSGKMFMQANISTIVWDYNTNTETPLPDMPGAVVRVYPASGASTLLPLTPANSYVPTAIFCGGSNMTDDQWGNYTYPNANTWEIPASNDCQRITPEPLGSDGTSYADVAYEQDDDMFEGRTMGQFIILPDLTMLLVNGGTFGTAGYATATGTTPGGLADMPFGESLAAQPAFQPALYTPTKPRGQRWSRPSSFAQSTIPRLYHSSALLLPNGSVMIGGSNPNIDYNISTVFPTEYRIEYFYPPYFSATIRPVVTGIPATLTYGGPFFDLTVNPDSFSGSANDAASNTTVTIIRPGWTTHGINMGQRAMQLNNTYTVSDNGTITLHVSQPPPNPNLFQPGPVLFFVNVHGIPSIGKIVIVGSGNIETQPMLNAVVLPQSVLSTANVTGSADPASTTAGSGPAAATSESGSNISKGAIIAVAVGGAAGVALVAVFAAMCIAKRRKRNAARATILGGVQRSASTGRAYRDKEPTSYGPVQSTVPIPLRDYSQADLHAPTAAQVYSDATPTGSVAEFNPYEQQAAQGSHGYVYEQQGEHGYGQQQYGQGQRYH
;
A
#
# COMPACT_ATOMS: atom_id res chain seq x y z
N MET A 1 -1.14 4.56 -0.80
CA MET A 1 -0.58 4.70 -2.17
C MET A 1 -0.74 3.38 -2.91
N PHE A 2 -1.04 3.41 -4.21
CA PHE A 2 -1.19 2.21 -5.05
C PHE A 2 -0.90 2.50 -6.54
N LEU A 3 -0.60 1.45 -7.31
CA LEU A 3 -0.36 1.55 -8.75
C LEU A 3 -1.72 1.41 -9.46
N GLY A 4 -2.19 2.47 -10.10
CA GLY A 4 -3.50 2.43 -10.78
C GLY A 4 -3.42 1.84 -12.18
N ASN A 5 -2.38 2.19 -12.94
CA ASN A 5 -2.13 1.64 -14.27
C ASN A 5 -0.62 1.64 -14.60
N GLU A 6 -0.25 1.41 -15.86
CA GLU A 6 1.16 1.37 -16.30
C GLU A 6 1.87 2.74 -16.22
N LYS A 7 1.12 3.83 -15.97
CA LYS A 7 1.62 5.22 -16.02
C LYS A 7 1.37 6.00 -14.74
N LYS A 8 0.36 5.64 -13.96
CA LYS A 8 -0.15 6.45 -12.86
C LYS A 8 -0.09 5.72 -11.52
N VAL A 9 0.45 6.40 -10.51
CA VAL A 9 0.39 6.01 -9.09
C VAL A 9 -0.57 6.97 -8.39
N TYR A 10 -1.46 6.45 -7.56
CA TYR A 10 -2.38 7.26 -6.77
C TYR A 10 -1.90 7.34 -5.33
N ILE A 11 -1.85 8.55 -4.79
CA ILE A 11 -1.35 8.85 -3.46
C ILE A 11 -2.45 9.60 -2.72
N MET A 12 -2.72 9.15 -1.50
CA MET A 12 -3.57 9.88 -0.57
C MET A 12 -2.75 10.14 0.68
N ASP A 13 -2.91 11.34 1.19
CA ASP A 13 -2.31 11.84 2.41
C ASP A 13 -3.35 11.83 3.54
N LYS A 14 -2.94 12.20 4.74
CA LYS A 14 -3.88 12.62 5.77
C LYS A 14 -4.43 14.02 5.44
N VAL A 15 -5.60 14.33 5.99
CA VAL A 15 -6.08 15.71 5.97
C VAL A 15 -5.25 16.53 6.94
N GLU A 16 -4.57 17.53 6.41
CA GLU A 16 -3.74 18.45 7.16
C GLU A 16 -3.63 19.79 6.40
N GLY A 17 -2.92 20.76 6.96
CA GLY A 17 -2.70 22.09 6.42
C GLY A 17 -1.79 22.14 5.20
N ASN A 18 -1.96 21.20 4.27
CA ASN A 18 -1.18 21.12 3.04
C ASN A 18 -1.23 22.46 2.27
N PRO A 19 -0.06 23.00 1.85
CA PRO A 19 -0.01 24.31 1.20
C PRO A 19 -0.69 24.30 -0.18
N THR A 20 -0.71 23.15 -0.85
CA THR A 20 -1.44 22.96 -2.10
C THR A 20 -2.94 22.88 -1.82
N GLN A 21 -3.73 23.61 -2.59
CA GLN A 21 -5.18 23.73 -2.39
C GLN A 21 -5.93 23.22 -3.63
N ILE A 22 -7.09 22.62 -3.40
CA ILE A 22 -8.09 22.25 -4.41
C ILE A 22 -9.45 22.70 -3.90
N ASN A 23 -10.29 23.29 -4.76
CA ASN A 23 -11.67 23.66 -4.43
C ASN A 23 -11.88 24.43 -3.09
N GLY A 24 -10.86 25.18 -2.66
CA GLY A 24 -10.91 25.99 -1.43
C GLY A 24 -10.50 25.26 -0.15
N HIS A 25 -9.97 24.05 -0.21
CA HIS A 25 -9.40 23.30 0.91
C HIS A 25 -8.01 22.73 0.58
N PRO A 26 -7.22 22.29 1.59
CA PRO A 26 -5.97 21.58 1.35
C PRO A 26 -6.19 20.34 0.49
N ALA A 27 -5.24 20.05 -0.42
CA ALA A 27 -5.25 18.83 -1.19
C ALA A 27 -4.59 17.70 -0.40
N TRP A 28 -5.24 16.54 -0.30
CA TRP A 28 -4.68 15.32 0.31
C TRP A 28 -4.81 14.09 -0.61
N ALA A 29 -5.04 14.32 -1.90
CA ALA A 29 -5.09 13.26 -2.90
C ALA A 29 -4.48 13.73 -4.20
N GLU A 30 -3.77 12.83 -4.87
CA GLU A 30 -3.16 13.08 -6.17
C GLU A 30 -2.99 11.81 -6.99
N GLU A 31 -2.87 12.00 -8.30
CA GLU A 31 -2.26 11.03 -9.21
C GLU A 31 -0.90 11.53 -9.68
N TRP A 32 0.09 10.64 -9.64
CA TRP A 32 1.46 10.87 -10.05
C TRP A 32 1.73 10.17 -11.39
N ASP A 33 2.15 10.93 -12.39
CA ASP A 33 2.64 10.41 -13.66
C ASP A 33 4.08 9.93 -13.53
N ILE A 34 4.28 8.62 -13.69
CA ILE A 34 5.57 7.94 -13.50
C ILE A 34 6.60 8.44 -14.53
N GLU A 35 6.21 8.64 -15.78
CA GLU A 35 7.12 9.01 -16.87
C GLU A 35 7.42 10.51 -16.86
N ALA A 36 6.38 11.33 -16.73
CA ALA A 36 6.52 12.78 -16.73
C ALA A 36 7.10 13.33 -15.42
N GLY A 37 6.97 12.60 -14.32
CA GLY A 37 7.37 13.06 -12.99
C GLY A 37 6.54 14.25 -12.52
N THR A 38 5.25 14.25 -12.84
CA THR A 38 4.31 15.34 -12.54
C THR A 38 3.07 14.83 -11.83
N THR A 39 2.48 15.68 -11.00
CA THR A 39 1.25 15.38 -10.25
C THR A 39 0.02 16.11 -10.82
N ARG A 40 -1.14 15.46 -10.76
CA ARG A 40 -2.47 16.09 -10.81
C ARG A 40 -3.13 15.89 -9.45
N ILE A 41 -3.48 16.99 -8.81
CA ILE A 41 -4.26 16.98 -7.56
C ILE A 41 -5.69 16.49 -7.84
N LEU A 42 -6.19 15.65 -6.95
CA LEU A 42 -7.53 15.06 -7.00
C LEU A 42 -8.35 15.57 -5.84
N ASP A 43 -9.65 15.74 -6.09
CA ASP A 43 -10.57 16.14 -5.03
C ASP A 43 -11.04 14.89 -4.25
N MET A 44 -11.11 15.03 -2.94
CA MET A 44 -11.64 14.05 -2.00
C MET A 44 -12.34 14.81 -0.88
N SER A 45 -13.39 14.22 -0.32
CA SER A 45 -14.23 14.92 0.66
C SER A 45 -14.05 14.40 2.08
N THR A 46 -13.77 13.10 2.24
CA THR A 46 -13.71 12.44 3.53
C THR A 46 -12.26 12.13 3.94
N ASN A 47 -11.97 12.21 5.24
CA ASN A 47 -10.62 12.02 5.78
C ASN A 47 -10.03 10.61 5.54
N THR A 48 -9.00 10.51 4.71
CA THR A 48 -8.34 9.24 4.33
C THR A 48 -7.30 8.75 5.32
N PHE A 49 -6.99 9.54 6.34
CA PHE A 49 -5.91 9.22 7.26
C PHE A 49 -6.17 7.86 7.93
N CYS A 50 -5.21 6.94 7.80
CA CYS A 50 -5.25 5.59 8.39
C CYS A 50 -6.31 4.64 7.82
N ALA A 51 -6.79 4.93 6.61
CA ALA A 51 -7.63 4.01 5.86
C ALA A 51 -6.82 2.80 5.35
N ALA A 52 -7.51 1.66 5.22
CA ALA A 52 -7.01 0.52 4.45
C ALA A 52 -7.39 0.66 2.97
N GLY A 53 -6.85 -0.22 2.12
CA GLY A 53 -7.34 -0.30 0.74
C GLY A 53 -7.02 -1.62 0.06
N MET A 54 -7.73 -1.86 -1.03
CA MET A 54 -7.64 -3.09 -1.80
C MET A 54 -8.05 -2.87 -3.25
N HIS A 55 -7.43 -3.61 -4.16
CA HIS A 55 -7.87 -3.71 -5.55
C HIS A 55 -9.20 -4.46 -5.63
N LEU A 56 -9.97 -4.20 -6.68
CA LEU A 56 -11.13 -4.99 -7.08
C LEU A 56 -10.81 -5.83 -8.33
N PRO A 57 -11.59 -6.88 -8.62
CA PRO A 57 -11.35 -7.76 -9.77
C PRO A 57 -11.25 -7.03 -11.12
N ASN A 58 -12.01 -5.96 -11.30
CA ASN A 58 -12.08 -5.20 -12.55
C ASN A 58 -10.90 -4.25 -12.80
N GLY A 59 -9.94 -4.14 -11.87
CA GLY A 59 -8.83 -3.19 -11.96
C GLY A 59 -9.04 -1.86 -11.22
N SER A 60 -10.26 -1.60 -10.74
CA SER A 60 -10.51 -0.46 -9.84
C SER A 60 -9.94 -0.71 -8.44
N TYR A 61 -9.87 0.34 -7.64
CA TYR A 61 -9.32 0.31 -6.30
C TYR A 61 -10.26 0.93 -5.29
N THR A 62 -10.22 0.41 -4.07
CA THR A 62 -11.09 0.82 -2.96
C THR A 62 -10.28 1.20 -1.74
N THR A 63 -10.77 2.21 -1.02
CA THR A 63 -10.23 2.68 0.26
C THR A 63 -11.31 2.60 1.32
N PHE A 64 -10.97 2.06 2.50
CA PHE A 64 -11.90 1.74 3.57
C PHE A 64 -11.52 2.41 4.89
N GLY A 65 -12.47 3.15 5.46
CA GLY A 65 -12.29 3.81 6.74
C GLY A 65 -11.41 5.04 6.67
N GLY A 66 -10.89 5.47 7.80
CA GLY A 66 -10.16 6.71 7.90
C GLY A 66 -10.39 7.41 9.22
N ASN A 67 -9.94 8.65 9.34
CA ASN A 67 -10.08 9.42 10.56
C ASN A 67 -11.42 10.18 10.60
N GLY A 68 -11.76 10.73 11.77
CA GLY A 68 -12.80 11.75 11.87
C GLY A 68 -12.32 13.04 11.22
N ALA A 69 -13.26 13.95 10.96
CA ALA A 69 -12.91 15.25 10.43
C ALA A 69 -11.95 15.99 11.39
N VAL A 70 -10.92 16.61 10.85
CA VAL A 70 -9.94 17.42 11.59
C VAL A 70 -9.85 18.83 11.03
N GLY A 71 -9.57 19.77 11.92
CA GLY A 71 -9.18 21.14 11.57
C GLY A 71 -7.68 21.35 11.70
N PRO A 72 -7.23 22.62 11.63
CA PRO A 72 -5.83 22.97 11.85
C PRO A 72 -5.29 22.43 13.16
N THR A 73 -3.98 22.14 13.15
CA THR A 73 -3.22 21.52 14.25
C THR A 73 -3.75 20.13 14.64
N GLY A 74 -4.50 19.45 13.76
CA GLY A 74 -5.15 18.18 14.04
C GLY A 74 -6.29 18.27 15.07
N ALA A 75 -6.84 19.46 15.30
CA ALA A 75 -7.98 19.64 16.20
C ALA A 75 -9.20 18.86 15.71
N ILE A 76 -10.08 18.42 16.62
CA ILE A 76 -11.37 17.84 16.23
C ILE A 76 -12.12 18.86 15.35
N GLY A 77 -12.70 18.38 14.25
CA GLY A 77 -13.41 19.22 13.29
C GLY A 77 -14.50 20.09 13.93
N SER A 78 -14.77 21.22 13.29
CA SER A 78 -15.72 22.26 13.70
C SER A 78 -17.13 21.75 14.09
N VAL A 79 -17.55 20.58 13.60
CA VAL A 79 -18.78 19.89 14.00
C VAL A 79 -18.39 18.55 14.63
N ASN A 80 -18.75 18.33 15.89
CA ASN A 80 -18.45 17.11 16.65
C ASN A 80 -19.70 16.21 16.75
N ASN A 81 -19.53 14.89 16.61
CA ASN A 81 -20.60 13.87 16.76
C ASN A 81 -20.58 13.13 18.11
N GLY A 82 -19.82 13.61 19.09
CA GLY A 82 -19.70 13.07 20.45
C GLY A 82 -18.36 12.38 20.73
N PHE A 83 -17.70 11.83 19.70
CA PHE A 83 -16.44 11.09 19.84
C PHE A 83 -15.39 11.47 18.79
N THR A 84 -15.81 12.02 17.65
CA THR A 84 -14.95 12.36 16.51
C THR A 84 -15.51 13.59 15.78
N GLY A 85 -14.71 14.20 14.91
CA GLY A 85 -15.22 15.26 14.03
C GLY A 85 -16.13 14.67 12.95
N ALA A 86 -17.31 15.25 12.78
CA ALA A 86 -18.23 14.97 11.68
C ALA A 86 -17.87 15.80 10.43
N PHE A 87 -17.48 17.05 10.64
CA PHE A 87 -17.10 17.98 9.59
C PHE A 87 -16.17 19.08 10.12
N ASP A 88 -15.26 19.60 9.30
CA ASP A 88 -14.51 20.82 9.57
C ASP A 88 -14.74 21.92 8.51
N VAL A 89 -15.04 23.14 8.95
CA VAL A 89 -15.34 24.26 8.03
C VAL A 89 -14.09 24.84 7.35
N LYS A 90 -12.88 24.61 7.86
CA LYS A 90 -11.65 25.21 7.32
C LYS A 90 -10.95 24.28 6.35
N TYR A 91 -10.90 22.98 6.66
CA TYR A 91 -10.35 21.97 5.76
C TYR A 91 -11.41 21.32 4.86
N HIS A 92 -12.69 21.69 5.01
CA HIS A 92 -13.81 21.06 4.31
C HIS A 92 -13.80 19.53 4.45
N ASP A 93 -13.29 19.06 5.58
CA ASP A 93 -13.02 17.66 5.85
C ASP A 93 -14.28 17.00 6.40
N TRP A 94 -14.74 15.93 5.76
CA TRP A 94 -15.82 15.09 6.26
C TRP A 94 -15.28 13.85 6.95
N ASP A 95 -16.08 13.34 7.88
CA ASP A 95 -15.77 12.10 8.57
C ASP A 95 -15.52 10.92 7.61
N GLY A 96 -14.30 10.38 7.62
CA GLY A 96 -13.87 9.23 6.83
C GLY A 96 -14.03 7.88 7.54
N GLY A 97 -14.44 7.85 8.80
CA GLY A 97 -14.39 6.62 9.60
C GLY A 97 -15.23 5.45 9.06
N LYS A 98 -16.31 5.74 8.31
CA LYS A 98 -17.11 4.72 7.59
C LYS A 98 -16.98 4.81 6.07
N ALA A 99 -16.17 5.74 5.55
CA ALA A 99 -16.15 6.02 4.13
C ALA A 99 -15.59 4.83 3.33
N ILE A 100 -16.20 4.63 2.17
CA ILE A 100 -15.67 3.76 1.11
C ILE A 100 -15.44 4.67 -0.08
N ARG A 101 -14.18 4.82 -0.51
CA ARG A 101 -13.86 5.53 -1.76
C ARG A 101 -13.45 4.56 -2.83
N ILE A 102 -13.85 4.84 -4.07
CA ILE A 102 -13.55 4.01 -5.23
C ILE A 102 -12.85 4.86 -6.28
N MET A 103 -11.75 4.36 -6.82
CA MET A 103 -11.03 4.93 -7.96
C MET A 103 -11.05 3.92 -9.10
N ASP A 104 -11.51 4.34 -10.27
CA ASP A 104 -11.32 3.62 -11.53
C ASP A 104 -10.17 4.29 -12.30
N PRO A 105 -8.94 3.74 -12.24
CA PRO A 105 -7.77 4.41 -12.78
C PRO A 105 -7.86 4.64 -14.28
N CYS A 106 -7.45 5.83 -14.71
CA CYS A 106 -7.44 6.24 -16.11
C CYS A 106 -6.04 6.72 -16.51
N GLU A 107 -5.75 6.68 -17.82
CA GLU A 107 -4.49 7.23 -18.34
C GLU A 107 -4.60 8.68 -18.84
N ASP A 108 -5.83 9.17 -19.03
CA ASP A 108 -6.13 10.45 -19.68
C ASP A 108 -6.46 11.58 -18.69
N GLU A 109 -6.26 11.35 -17.40
CA GLU A 109 -6.44 12.33 -16.31
C GLU A 109 -7.90 12.80 -16.14
N THR A 110 -8.87 11.95 -16.50
CA THR A 110 -10.32 12.24 -16.39
C THR A 110 -11.03 11.56 -15.22
N CYS A 111 -10.37 10.60 -14.58
CA CYS A 111 -10.90 9.82 -13.47
C CYS A 111 -10.83 10.63 -12.18
N GLU A 112 -11.88 10.47 -11.37
CA GLU A 112 -12.02 11.13 -10.07
C GLU A 112 -12.38 10.09 -9.01
N TRP A 113 -12.13 10.43 -7.75
CA TRP A 113 -12.60 9.59 -6.66
C TRP A 113 -14.12 9.61 -6.57
N PHE A 114 -14.73 8.42 -6.52
CA PHE A 114 -16.07 8.30 -5.99
C PHE A 114 -15.98 8.27 -4.45
N ASP A 115 -16.35 9.37 -3.83
CA ASP A 115 -16.32 9.56 -2.38
C ASP A 115 -17.66 10.13 -1.90
N ASN A 116 -18.61 9.23 -1.61
CA ASN A 116 -19.95 9.62 -1.17
C ASN A 116 -20.52 8.60 -0.18
N SER A 117 -20.35 8.89 1.11
CA SER A 117 -20.79 8.04 2.22
C SER A 117 -22.32 7.90 2.34
N THR A 118 -23.10 8.75 1.67
CA THR A 118 -24.57 8.60 1.61
C THR A 118 -25.01 7.47 0.67
N THR A 119 -24.16 7.11 -0.29
CA THR A 119 -24.45 6.04 -1.26
C THR A 119 -23.83 4.72 -0.84
N ILE A 120 -22.56 4.74 -0.42
CA ILE A 120 -21.82 3.55 -0.04
C ILE A 120 -20.93 3.84 1.17
N GLN A 121 -21.00 2.98 2.18
CA GLN A 121 -20.21 3.11 3.41
C GLN A 121 -20.05 1.75 4.07
N MET A 122 -19.02 1.63 4.91
CA MET A 122 -18.85 0.50 5.81
C MET A 122 -19.95 0.49 6.87
N GLN A 123 -20.22 -0.69 7.43
CA GLN A 123 -21.18 -0.85 8.51
C GLN A 123 -20.59 -0.33 9.83
N LYS A 124 -19.30 -0.63 10.07
CA LYS A 124 -18.55 -0.14 11.24
C LYS A 124 -17.57 0.96 10.89
N ARG A 125 -17.27 1.76 11.91
CA ARG A 125 -16.24 2.79 11.83
C ARG A 125 -14.88 2.14 12.06
N ARG A 126 -13.89 2.43 11.21
CA ARG A 126 -12.56 1.82 11.31
C ARG A 126 -11.45 2.81 10.98
N TRP A 127 -10.47 2.86 11.87
CA TRP A 127 -9.18 3.53 11.74
C TRP A 127 -8.09 2.47 11.97
N TYR A 128 -7.10 2.35 11.08
CA TYR A 128 -6.18 1.18 11.03
C TYR A 128 -6.83 -0.21 10.90
N PRO A 129 -7.83 -0.42 10.03
CA PRO A 129 -8.34 -1.76 9.78
C PRO A 129 -7.35 -2.62 8.99
N GLY A 130 -7.33 -3.93 9.26
CA GLY A 130 -6.79 -4.91 8.32
C GLY A 130 -7.73 -5.09 7.12
N CYS A 131 -7.16 -5.38 5.94
CA CYS A 131 -7.91 -5.64 4.73
C CYS A 131 -7.21 -6.70 3.86
N GLU A 132 -7.95 -7.68 3.36
CA GLU A 132 -7.44 -8.70 2.44
C GLU A 132 -8.50 -9.06 1.40
N ALA A 133 -8.07 -9.26 0.15
CA ALA A 133 -8.94 -9.73 -0.93
C ALA A 133 -9.25 -11.23 -0.80
N LEU A 134 -10.44 -11.65 -1.21
CA LEU A 134 -10.92 -13.03 -1.20
C LEU A 134 -10.96 -13.64 -2.60
N ALA A 135 -11.09 -14.98 -2.67
CA ALA A 135 -11.09 -15.72 -3.92
C ALA A 135 -12.21 -15.36 -4.89
N ASP A 136 -13.32 -14.80 -4.41
CA ASP A 136 -14.42 -14.33 -5.24
C ASP A 136 -14.33 -12.83 -5.56
N GLY A 137 -13.24 -12.16 -5.19
CA GLY A 137 -13.01 -10.76 -5.48
C GLY A 137 -13.63 -9.77 -4.50
N THR A 138 -14.32 -10.23 -3.46
CA THR A 138 -14.67 -9.37 -2.32
C THR A 138 -13.47 -9.08 -1.44
N ALA A 139 -13.58 -8.07 -0.57
CA ALA A 139 -12.60 -7.79 0.46
C ALA A 139 -13.19 -8.05 1.86
N VAL A 140 -12.37 -8.56 2.77
CA VAL A 140 -12.69 -8.61 4.21
C VAL A 140 -12.01 -7.45 4.92
N LEU A 141 -12.74 -6.78 5.80
CA LEU A 141 -12.32 -5.64 6.60
C LEU A 141 -12.39 -6.02 8.06
N MET A 142 -11.37 -5.66 8.83
CA MET A 142 -11.22 -6.24 10.15
C MET A 142 -10.56 -5.28 11.13
N GLY A 143 -11.07 -5.29 12.37
CA GLY A 143 -10.44 -4.61 13.48
C GLY A 143 -10.39 -3.09 13.30
N GLY A 144 -9.40 -2.51 13.96
CA GLY A 144 -9.14 -1.08 13.98
C GLY A 144 -9.75 -0.40 15.19
N PHE A 145 -9.64 0.92 15.18
CA PHE A 145 -10.18 1.79 16.20
C PHE A 145 -11.47 2.43 15.71
N VAL A 146 -12.31 2.80 16.67
CA VAL A 146 -13.44 3.71 16.47
C VAL A 146 -12.94 5.16 16.44
N ASN A 147 -11.80 5.50 17.03
CA ASN A 147 -11.23 6.85 17.02
C ASN A 147 -9.69 6.79 17.03
N GLY A 148 -9.01 7.92 16.76
CA GLY A 148 -7.55 7.98 16.65
C GLY A 148 -6.78 7.87 17.97
N GLY A 149 -5.81 6.95 18.08
CA GLY A 149 -4.96 6.67 19.26
C GLY A 149 -3.55 6.11 18.94
N TYR A 150 -2.66 6.06 19.94
CA TYR A 150 -1.36 5.39 19.82
C TYR A 150 -1.51 3.86 19.79
N ILE A 151 -2.22 3.27 20.77
CA ILE A 151 -2.57 1.84 20.79
C ILE A 151 -4.01 1.64 21.22
N ASN A 152 -4.63 0.53 20.82
CA ASN A 152 -6.07 0.30 21.00
C ASN A 152 -6.39 -0.28 22.39
N ARG A 153 -5.96 0.40 23.46
CA ARG A 153 -6.26 0.03 24.86
C ARG A 153 -6.11 1.19 25.84
N ASN A 154 -6.85 1.10 26.94
CA ASN A 154 -6.58 1.89 28.15
C ASN A 154 -5.70 1.10 29.12
N THR A 155 -5.01 1.82 30.03
CA THR A 155 -4.18 1.20 31.07
C THR A 155 -4.69 1.62 32.46
N PRO A 156 -5.04 0.67 33.35
CA PRO A 156 -5.00 -0.79 33.17
C PRO A 156 -6.00 -1.31 32.13
N ASN A 157 -5.65 -2.40 31.42
CA ASN A 157 -6.49 -2.99 30.36
C ASN A 157 -7.63 -3.85 30.94
N THR A 158 -8.66 -3.19 31.46
CA THR A 158 -9.82 -3.85 32.10
C THR A 158 -10.93 -4.23 31.13
N ASP A 159 -10.92 -3.68 29.91
CA ASP A 159 -11.85 -3.98 28.83
C ASP A 159 -11.06 -4.26 27.54
N PRO A 160 -10.52 -5.48 27.39
CA PRO A 160 -9.66 -5.81 26.26
C PRO A 160 -10.39 -5.90 24.92
N LEU A 161 -11.71 -6.10 24.93
CA LEU A 161 -12.50 -6.27 23.71
C LEU A 161 -12.89 -4.93 23.09
N THR A 162 -13.43 -4.00 23.90
CA THR A 162 -13.96 -2.72 23.36
C THR A 162 -13.14 -1.51 23.77
N SER A 163 -12.21 -1.62 24.71
CA SER A 163 -11.40 -0.50 25.21
C SER A 163 -12.21 0.75 25.58
N GLY A 164 -13.36 0.56 26.24
CA GLY A 164 -14.29 1.63 26.57
C GLY A 164 -15.03 2.21 25.36
N GLY A 165 -15.13 1.45 24.26
CA GLY A 165 -15.76 1.85 23.00
C GLY A 165 -14.80 2.42 21.95
N ALA A 166 -13.49 2.47 22.26
CA ALA A 166 -12.47 2.97 21.33
C ALA A 166 -11.99 1.90 20.32
N ALA A 167 -12.21 0.61 20.61
CA ALA A 167 -11.85 -0.50 19.72
C ALA A 167 -13.04 -0.95 18.87
N GLU A 168 -12.78 -1.31 17.61
CA GLU A 168 -13.74 -2.00 16.74
C GLU A 168 -13.31 -3.47 16.56
N PRO A 169 -13.84 -4.42 17.36
CA PRO A 169 -13.34 -5.80 17.38
C PRO A 169 -14.00 -6.73 16.36
N SER A 170 -14.80 -6.19 15.42
CA SER A 170 -15.49 -6.99 14.41
C SER A 170 -14.76 -7.09 13.08
N TYR A 171 -15.24 -7.99 12.23
CA TYR A 171 -14.99 -7.98 10.79
C TYR A 171 -16.29 -7.81 10.00
N GLU A 172 -16.15 -7.36 8.76
CA GLU A 172 -17.21 -7.23 7.77
C GLU A 172 -16.64 -7.41 6.35
N PHE A 173 -17.50 -7.39 5.33
CA PHE A 173 -17.10 -7.59 3.93
C PHE A 173 -17.50 -6.43 3.04
N PHE A 174 -16.74 -6.25 1.97
CA PHE A 174 -17.10 -5.40 0.85
C PHE A 174 -17.15 -6.21 -0.46
N PRO A 175 -18.31 -6.23 -1.14
CA PRO A 175 -19.63 -5.78 -0.70
C PRO A 175 -20.14 -6.55 0.55
N PRO A 176 -21.15 -6.02 1.28
CA PRO A 176 -21.65 -6.63 2.51
C PRO A 176 -22.20 -8.05 2.31
N ARG A 177 -21.89 -8.97 3.25
CA ARG A 177 -22.39 -10.36 3.30
C ARG A 177 -23.31 -10.65 4.50
N GLY A 178 -23.78 -9.60 5.17
CA GLY A 178 -24.50 -9.68 6.44
C GLY A 178 -23.90 -8.75 7.47
N ASP A 179 -24.37 -8.88 8.71
CA ASP A 179 -23.98 -8.02 9.82
C ASP A 179 -22.53 -8.29 10.28
N PRO A 180 -21.79 -7.26 10.72
CA PRO A 180 -20.43 -7.42 11.25
C PRO A 180 -20.41 -8.36 12.45
N GLN A 181 -19.40 -9.23 12.52
CA GLN A 181 -19.27 -10.25 13.56
C GLN A 181 -18.04 -9.98 14.43
N ILE A 182 -18.17 -10.14 15.74
CA ILE A 182 -17.08 -9.95 16.71
C ILE A 182 -16.07 -11.11 16.59
N MET A 183 -14.78 -10.79 16.74
CA MET A 183 -13.69 -11.78 16.79
C MET A 183 -13.06 -11.84 18.17
N GLN A 184 -12.77 -13.06 18.65
CA GLN A 184 -12.08 -13.24 19.93
C GLN A 184 -10.60 -12.91 19.81
N PHE A 185 -10.01 -13.15 18.64
CA PHE A 185 -8.66 -12.74 18.31
C PHE A 185 -8.39 -11.26 18.60
N MET A 186 -9.38 -10.38 18.37
CA MET A 186 -9.24 -8.95 18.65
C MET A 186 -9.15 -8.63 20.14
N ALA A 187 -9.87 -9.37 20.98
CA ALA A 187 -9.73 -9.28 22.44
C ALA A 187 -8.41 -9.87 22.92
N GLN A 188 -7.98 -11.00 22.35
CA GLN A 188 -6.70 -11.63 22.71
C GLN A 188 -5.50 -10.73 22.39
N THR A 189 -5.58 -9.99 21.28
CA THR A 189 -4.52 -9.10 20.80
C THR A 189 -4.73 -7.64 21.19
N SER A 190 -5.60 -7.39 22.19
CA SER A 190 -5.97 -6.07 22.69
C SER A 190 -4.77 -5.11 22.85
N GLY A 191 -4.95 -3.85 22.44
CA GLY A 191 -3.89 -2.85 22.38
C GLY A 191 -3.08 -2.87 21.09
N LEU A 192 -2.65 -4.05 20.63
CA LEU A 192 -1.67 -4.21 19.56
C LEU A 192 -2.26 -5.03 18.40
N ASN A 193 -3.36 -4.56 17.83
CA ASN A 193 -4.13 -5.28 16.79
C ASN A 193 -4.49 -4.42 15.56
N SER A 194 -3.92 -3.23 15.48
CA SER A 194 -4.10 -2.30 14.37
C SER A 194 -3.32 -2.77 13.14
N TYR A 195 -3.95 -2.72 11.96
CA TYR A 195 -3.42 -3.35 10.75
C TYR A 195 -2.96 -4.79 10.98
N ALA A 196 -3.81 -5.62 11.59
CA ALA A 196 -3.57 -7.05 11.72
C ALA A 196 -3.07 -7.62 10.37
N ILE A 197 -1.98 -8.39 10.42
CA ILE A 197 -1.37 -8.94 9.20
C ILE A 197 -2.22 -10.11 8.75
N MET A 198 -2.73 -10.07 7.52
CA MET A 198 -3.71 -11.02 6.99
C MET A 198 -3.25 -11.57 5.65
N TYR A 199 -3.28 -12.88 5.48
CA TYR A 199 -3.00 -13.53 4.19
C TYR A 199 -4.00 -14.64 3.90
N LEU A 200 -4.70 -14.55 2.76
CA LEU A 200 -5.58 -15.64 2.32
C LEU A 200 -4.75 -16.87 1.95
N LEU A 201 -5.11 -18.01 2.52
CA LEU A 201 -4.44 -19.30 2.36
C LEU A 201 -5.13 -20.18 1.30
N PRO A 202 -4.45 -21.21 0.77
CA PRO A 202 -4.97 -22.01 -0.33
C PRO A 202 -6.28 -22.73 -0.03
N SER A 203 -6.59 -23.07 1.22
CA SER A 203 -7.90 -23.62 1.60
C SER A 203 -9.06 -22.63 1.57
N GLY A 204 -8.78 -21.33 1.46
CA GLY A 204 -9.75 -20.27 1.66
C GLY A 204 -9.88 -19.81 3.10
N LYS A 205 -9.07 -20.33 4.03
CA LYS A 205 -8.89 -19.76 5.38
C LYS A 205 -7.91 -18.59 5.35
N MET A 206 -7.82 -17.85 6.44
CA MET A 206 -6.99 -16.65 6.57
C MET A 206 -5.92 -16.87 7.62
N PHE A 207 -4.64 -16.70 7.28
CA PHE A 207 -3.61 -16.52 8.29
C PHE A 207 -3.74 -15.12 8.89
N MET A 208 -3.63 -15.02 10.22
CA MET A 208 -3.62 -13.73 10.91
C MET A 208 -2.56 -13.65 11.99
N GLN A 209 -1.90 -12.49 12.09
CA GLN A 209 -0.97 -12.18 13.17
C GLN A 209 -1.20 -10.76 13.69
N ALA A 210 -1.28 -10.62 15.02
CA ALA A 210 -1.34 -9.35 15.73
C ALA A 210 -0.82 -9.54 17.16
N ASN A 211 -0.33 -8.46 17.79
CA ASN A 211 0.44 -8.55 19.01
C ASN A 211 1.55 -9.61 18.86
N ILE A 212 1.57 -10.62 19.74
CA ILE A 212 2.39 -11.82 19.60
C ILE A 212 1.59 -13.03 19.10
N SER A 213 0.26 -12.94 19.01
CA SER A 213 -0.58 -14.09 18.72
C SER A 213 -0.82 -14.31 17.23
N THR A 214 -0.92 -15.58 16.88
CA THR A 214 -1.07 -16.05 15.50
C THR A 214 -2.23 -17.02 15.42
N ILE A 215 -3.07 -16.91 14.39
CA ILE A 215 -4.18 -17.84 14.15
C ILE A 215 -4.31 -18.19 12.66
N VAL A 216 -5.03 -19.27 12.39
CA VAL A 216 -5.73 -19.51 11.13
C VAL A 216 -7.22 -19.35 11.37
N TRP A 217 -7.87 -18.50 10.58
CA TRP A 217 -9.25 -18.11 10.75
C TRP A 217 -10.11 -18.56 9.56
N ASP A 218 -11.21 -19.25 9.84
CA ASP A 218 -12.29 -19.47 8.89
C ASP A 218 -13.34 -18.37 9.03
N TYR A 219 -13.34 -17.44 8.09
CA TYR A 219 -14.24 -16.28 8.12
C TYR A 219 -15.70 -16.61 7.78
N ASN A 220 -16.00 -17.80 7.25
CA ASN A 220 -17.38 -18.19 6.97
C ASN A 220 -18.09 -18.69 8.23
N THR A 221 -17.35 -19.36 9.12
CA THR A 221 -17.87 -19.90 10.38
C THR A 221 -17.39 -19.14 11.60
N ASN A 222 -16.59 -18.09 11.40
CA ASN A 222 -15.88 -17.34 12.43
C ASN A 222 -15.08 -18.24 13.39
N THR A 223 -14.46 -19.28 12.86
CA THR A 223 -13.69 -20.26 13.65
C THR A 223 -12.22 -19.87 13.66
N GLU A 224 -11.68 -19.65 14.86
CA GLU A 224 -10.29 -19.24 15.08
C GLU A 224 -9.49 -20.46 15.58
N THR A 225 -8.46 -20.85 14.84
CA THR A 225 -7.53 -21.93 15.20
C THR A 225 -6.19 -21.31 15.63
N PRO A 226 -5.80 -21.40 16.91
CA PRO A 226 -4.52 -20.89 17.37
C PRO A 226 -3.34 -21.57 16.69
N LEU A 227 -2.34 -20.77 16.36
CA LEU A 227 -0.97 -21.19 16.03
C LEU A 227 -0.02 -20.72 17.14
N PRO A 228 1.25 -21.16 17.17
CA PRO A 228 2.21 -20.66 18.15
C PRO A 228 2.34 -19.13 18.13
N ASP A 229 2.61 -18.53 19.28
CA ASP A 229 2.92 -17.11 19.36
C ASP A 229 4.28 -16.79 18.69
N MET A 230 4.43 -15.53 18.26
CA MET A 230 5.63 -14.98 17.64
C MET A 230 6.85 -15.12 18.59
N PRO A 231 7.93 -15.77 18.14
CA PRO A 231 9.14 -15.94 18.95
C PRO A 231 9.72 -14.63 19.46
N GLY A 232 10.32 -14.69 20.65
CA GLY A 232 10.96 -13.53 21.29
C GLY A 232 10.01 -12.41 21.73
N ALA A 233 8.68 -12.64 21.66
CA ALA A 233 7.65 -11.64 21.92
C ALA A 233 7.84 -10.36 21.09
N VAL A 234 8.36 -10.49 19.86
CA VAL A 234 8.57 -9.36 18.94
C VAL A 234 7.25 -9.03 18.26
N VAL A 235 6.64 -7.91 18.63
CA VAL A 235 5.42 -7.42 18.00
C VAL A 235 5.74 -6.96 16.57
N ARG A 236 4.93 -7.37 15.59
CA ARG A 236 5.13 -7.02 14.15
C ARG A 236 4.10 -6.02 13.60
N VAL A 237 2.93 -5.92 14.22
CA VAL A 237 1.89 -4.95 13.80
C VAL A 237 2.18 -3.55 14.31
N TYR A 238 1.43 -2.57 13.85
CA TYR A 238 1.49 -1.22 14.41
C TYR A 238 1.29 -1.24 15.94
N PRO A 239 2.07 -0.45 16.72
CA PRO A 239 3.07 0.52 16.28
C PRO A 239 4.49 -0.04 16.12
N ALA A 240 4.75 -1.31 16.43
CA ALA A 240 6.06 -1.93 16.20
C ALA A 240 6.42 -1.97 14.70
N SER A 241 5.43 -2.26 13.84
CA SER A 241 5.47 -2.19 12.38
C SER A 241 6.68 -2.90 11.75
N GLY A 242 6.84 -4.19 12.03
CA GLY A 242 7.83 -5.03 11.35
C GLY A 242 7.43 -5.27 9.89
N ALA A 243 8.43 -5.38 9.01
CA ALA A 243 8.23 -5.73 7.61
C ALA A 243 7.63 -7.14 7.52
N SER A 244 6.57 -7.30 6.73
CA SER A 244 5.97 -8.61 6.49
C SER A 244 5.48 -8.77 5.06
N THR A 245 5.49 -10.01 4.56
CA THR A 245 4.89 -10.41 3.28
C THR A 245 4.78 -11.94 3.22
N LEU A 246 4.08 -12.46 2.21
CA LEU A 246 4.29 -13.84 1.75
C LEU A 246 5.56 -13.92 0.89
N LEU A 247 6.29 -15.03 1.03
CA LEU A 247 7.34 -15.39 0.10
C LEU A 247 6.76 -15.66 -1.31
N PRO A 248 7.52 -15.42 -2.39
CA PRO A 248 7.07 -15.70 -3.75
C PRO A 248 6.57 -17.14 -3.95
N LEU A 249 5.42 -17.28 -4.59
CA LEU A 249 4.82 -18.56 -4.94
C LEU A 249 5.43 -19.06 -6.25
N THR A 250 6.07 -20.22 -6.26
CA THR A 250 6.82 -20.70 -7.43
C THR A 250 6.54 -22.18 -7.71
N PRO A 251 6.76 -22.67 -8.94
CA PRO A 251 6.75 -24.11 -9.20
C PRO A 251 7.73 -24.88 -8.29
N ALA A 252 8.88 -24.29 -7.97
CA ALA A 252 9.93 -24.93 -7.18
C ALA A 252 9.52 -25.20 -5.72
N ASN A 253 8.70 -24.32 -5.13
CA ASN A 253 8.14 -24.52 -3.78
C ASN A 253 6.69 -25.04 -3.82
N SER A 254 6.24 -25.60 -4.95
CA SER A 254 4.86 -26.07 -5.14
C SER A 254 3.79 -25.02 -4.81
N TYR A 255 4.13 -23.74 -4.97
CA TYR A 255 3.30 -22.60 -4.60
C TYR A 255 2.83 -22.61 -3.13
N VAL A 256 3.60 -23.18 -2.21
CA VAL A 256 3.28 -23.20 -0.78
C VAL A 256 3.44 -21.79 -0.19
N PRO A 257 2.39 -21.19 0.41
CA PRO A 257 2.50 -19.90 1.05
C PRO A 257 3.25 -19.99 2.37
N THR A 258 4.36 -19.25 2.46
CA THR A 258 5.14 -19.07 3.68
C THR A 258 5.20 -17.58 3.97
N ALA A 259 4.76 -17.16 5.15
CA ALA A 259 4.88 -15.77 5.59
C ALA A 259 6.26 -15.52 6.20
N ILE A 260 6.79 -14.31 6.01
CA ILE A 260 7.99 -13.82 6.67
C ILE A 260 7.71 -12.52 7.40
N PHE A 261 8.32 -12.37 8.58
CA PHE A 261 8.26 -11.19 9.42
C PHE A 261 9.67 -10.80 9.81
N CYS A 262 10.04 -9.53 9.66
CA CYS A 262 11.35 -9.00 10.00
C CYS A 262 11.22 -7.65 10.68
N GLY A 263 11.96 -7.41 11.75
CA GLY A 263 11.89 -6.13 12.47
C GLY A 263 10.76 -6.02 13.49
N GLY A 264 10.40 -4.81 13.88
CA GLY A 264 9.42 -4.58 14.95
C GLY A 264 10.09 -4.36 16.31
N SER A 265 9.39 -4.65 17.40
CA SER A 265 9.82 -4.28 18.76
C SER A 265 9.35 -5.29 19.80
N ASN A 266 10.20 -5.57 20.78
CA ASN A 266 9.91 -6.39 21.94
C ASN A 266 9.79 -5.55 23.22
N MET A 267 9.32 -4.31 23.10
CA MET A 267 8.94 -3.47 24.24
C MET A 267 8.04 -4.23 25.21
N THR A 268 8.24 -4.00 26.51
CA THR A 268 7.41 -4.61 27.55
C THR A 268 6.00 -4.06 27.49
N ASP A 269 5.05 -4.81 28.08
CA ASP A 269 3.65 -4.40 28.12
C ASP A 269 3.46 -2.99 28.68
N ASP A 270 4.17 -2.64 29.77
CA ASP A 270 4.10 -1.30 30.37
C ASP A 270 4.59 -0.20 29.40
N GLN A 271 5.71 -0.43 28.71
CA GLN A 271 6.32 0.55 27.80
C GLN A 271 5.40 0.94 26.63
N TRP A 272 4.56 0.02 26.16
CA TRP A 272 3.54 0.32 25.14
C TRP A 272 2.55 1.40 25.60
N GLY A 273 2.40 1.61 26.91
CA GLY A 273 1.55 2.66 27.46
C GLY A 273 0.08 2.40 27.20
N ASN A 274 -0.61 3.44 26.74
CA ASN A 274 -2.06 3.46 26.56
C ASN A 274 -2.44 4.16 25.25
N TYR A 275 -3.74 4.38 25.08
CA TYR A 275 -4.34 5.07 23.96
C TYR A 275 -3.68 6.41 23.58
N THR A 276 -3.12 7.13 24.54
CA THR A 276 -2.61 8.48 24.35
C THR A 276 -1.16 8.49 23.86
N TYR A 277 -0.28 7.75 24.52
CA TYR A 277 1.14 7.73 24.20
C TYR A 277 1.84 6.52 24.84
N PRO A 278 3.06 6.17 24.39
CA PRO A 278 3.87 5.17 25.07
C PRO A 278 4.27 5.61 26.47
N ASN A 279 4.43 4.65 27.39
CA ASN A 279 4.98 4.91 28.74
C ASN A 279 6.52 4.84 28.74
N ALA A 280 7.16 5.19 27.62
CA ALA A 280 8.60 5.16 27.45
C ALA A 280 9.02 6.10 26.32
N ASN A 281 10.28 6.56 26.39
CA ASN A 281 10.96 7.20 25.27
C ASN A 281 11.29 6.15 24.21
N THR A 282 10.36 5.92 23.29
CA THR A 282 10.49 4.85 22.28
C THR A 282 11.73 5.04 21.40
N TRP A 283 12.11 6.27 21.07
CA TRP A 283 13.32 6.59 20.29
C TRP A 283 14.65 6.16 20.95
N GLU A 284 14.64 5.73 22.21
CA GLU A 284 15.79 5.16 22.92
C GLU A 284 15.79 3.62 22.93
N ILE A 285 14.71 3.00 22.44
CA ILE A 285 14.53 1.54 22.41
C ILE A 285 14.89 1.02 21.02
N PRO A 286 15.86 0.10 20.88
CA PRO A 286 16.24 -0.44 19.59
C PRO A 286 15.12 -1.29 19.01
N ALA A 287 14.91 -1.19 17.70
CA ALA A 287 14.08 -2.12 16.96
C ALA A 287 14.76 -3.50 16.88
N SER A 288 13.96 -4.56 16.79
CA SER A 288 14.46 -5.91 16.57
C SER A 288 15.06 -6.06 15.17
N ASN A 289 16.09 -6.88 15.02
CA ASN A 289 16.60 -7.34 13.71
C ASN A 289 16.15 -8.77 13.36
N ASP A 290 15.39 -9.39 14.28
CA ASP A 290 14.92 -10.76 14.16
C ASP A 290 14.01 -10.96 12.95
N CYS A 291 14.16 -12.11 12.30
CA CYS A 291 13.30 -12.57 11.21
C CYS A 291 12.74 -13.97 11.48
N GLN A 292 11.43 -14.13 11.31
CA GLN A 292 10.72 -15.40 11.47
C GLN A 292 9.94 -15.75 10.22
N ARG A 293 9.93 -17.04 9.88
CA ARG A 293 9.06 -17.60 8.84
C ARG A 293 8.01 -18.53 9.45
N ILE A 294 6.86 -18.63 8.82
CA ILE A 294 5.85 -19.65 9.17
C ILE A 294 5.14 -20.10 7.89
N THR A 295 4.97 -21.40 7.73
CA THR A 295 4.10 -21.99 6.70
C THR A 295 2.77 -22.30 7.38
N PRO A 296 1.74 -21.47 7.21
CA PRO A 296 0.58 -21.49 8.09
C PRO A 296 -0.32 -22.73 7.94
N GLU A 297 -0.29 -23.34 6.76
CA GLU A 297 -1.24 -24.37 6.41
C GLU A 297 -0.53 -25.70 6.09
N PRO A 298 -0.83 -26.77 6.85
CA PRO A 298 -0.35 -28.12 6.56
C PRO A 298 -1.19 -28.71 5.41
N LEU A 299 -0.81 -28.38 4.17
CA LEU A 299 -1.50 -28.86 2.95
C LEU A 299 -1.03 -30.25 2.50
N GLY A 300 -0.06 -30.84 3.19
CA GLY A 300 0.50 -32.16 2.86
C GLY A 300 -0.45 -33.30 3.18
N SER A 301 -0.34 -34.40 2.42
CA SER A 301 -0.96 -35.69 2.77
C SER A 301 -0.11 -36.52 3.75
N ASP A 302 0.90 -35.89 4.35
CA ASP A 302 1.89 -36.51 5.24
C ASP A 302 1.40 -36.63 6.70
N GLY A 303 0.16 -36.20 6.97
CA GLY A 303 -0.48 -36.29 8.28
C GLY A 303 -0.17 -35.10 9.20
N THR A 304 0.48 -34.05 8.69
CA THR A 304 0.71 -32.80 9.44
C THR A 304 -0.61 -32.10 9.76
N SER A 305 -0.68 -31.51 10.96
CA SER A 305 -1.84 -30.79 11.48
C SER A 305 -1.46 -29.37 11.89
N TYR A 306 -2.45 -28.52 12.21
CA TYR A 306 -2.17 -27.18 12.72
C TYR A 306 -1.35 -27.18 14.03
N ALA A 307 -1.37 -28.28 14.79
CA ALA A 307 -0.56 -28.44 15.99
C ALA A 307 0.95 -28.61 15.69
N ASP A 308 1.30 -28.98 14.46
CA ASP A 308 2.69 -29.17 14.00
C ASP A 308 3.27 -27.91 13.34
N VAL A 309 2.43 -26.90 13.07
CA VAL A 309 2.86 -25.62 12.51
C VAL A 309 3.70 -24.87 13.54
N ALA A 310 4.89 -24.44 13.13
CA ALA A 310 5.82 -23.71 13.98
C ALA A 310 6.47 -22.55 13.22
N TYR A 311 6.89 -21.53 13.99
CA TYR A 311 7.80 -20.52 13.47
C TYR A 311 9.20 -21.10 13.29
N GLU A 312 9.83 -20.74 12.17
CA GLU A 312 11.22 -21.05 11.85
C GLU A 312 12.05 -19.76 11.89
N GLN A 313 13.13 -19.78 12.68
CA GLN A 313 14.11 -18.70 12.69
C GLN A 313 14.77 -18.55 11.31
N ASP A 314 14.73 -17.35 10.76
CA ASP A 314 15.44 -16.99 9.53
C ASP A 314 16.78 -16.29 9.83
N ASP A 315 17.43 -15.78 8.79
CA ASP A 315 18.59 -14.91 8.92
C ASP A 315 18.16 -13.54 9.47
N ASP A 316 18.84 -13.09 10.52
CA ASP A 316 18.65 -11.73 11.05
C ASP A 316 19.00 -10.67 10.01
N MET A 317 18.31 -9.55 10.08
CA MET A 317 18.67 -8.35 9.32
C MET A 317 20.02 -7.79 9.78
N PHE A 318 20.66 -7.02 8.91
CA PHE A 318 21.92 -6.32 9.21
C PHE A 318 21.82 -5.37 10.41
N GLU A 319 20.65 -4.77 10.60
CA GLU A 319 20.32 -3.94 11.75
C GLU A 319 18.84 -4.09 12.09
N GLY A 320 18.47 -3.65 13.30
CA GLY A 320 17.08 -3.61 13.71
C GLY A 320 16.27 -2.60 12.89
N ARG A 321 14.98 -2.87 12.65
CA ARG A 321 14.15 -1.98 11.83
C ARG A 321 12.68 -1.99 12.26
N THR A 322 12.14 -0.84 12.65
CA THR A 322 10.70 -0.55 12.70
C THR A 322 10.27 0.16 11.42
N MET A 323 9.02 -0.03 10.99
CA MET A 323 8.45 0.54 9.74
C MET A 323 9.24 0.15 8.48
N GLY A 324 9.94 -0.98 8.51
CA GLY A 324 10.55 -1.56 7.33
C GLY A 324 9.47 -2.09 6.40
N GLN A 325 9.69 -2.01 5.09
CA GLN A 325 8.74 -2.49 4.10
C GLN A 325 9.41 -3.42 3.09
N PHE A 326 8.81 -4.60 2.88
CA PHE A 326 9.19 -5.53 1.83
C PHE A 326 8.48 -5.21 0.51
N ILE A 327 9.25 -5.05 -0.55
CA ILE A 327 8.77 -4.94 -1.93
C ILE A 327 9.31 -6.12 -2.73
N ILE A 328 8.43 -6.98 -3.22
CA ILE A 328 8.83 -8.10 -4.09
C ILE A 328 9.17 -7.55 -5.48
N LEU A 329 10.34 -7.91 -6.00
CA LEU A 329 10.86 -7.48 -7.30
C LEU A 329 10.52 -8.49 -8.40
N PRO A 330 10.59 -8.12 -9.69
CA PRO A 330 10.28 -9.00 -10.83
C PRO A 330 11.05 -10.32 -10.86
N ASP A 331 12.31 -10.30 -10.41
CA ASP A 331 13.19 -11.47 -10.29
C ASP A 331 12.94 -12.31 -9.03
N LEU A 332 11.87 -11.98 -8.28
CA LEU A 332 11.44 -12.60 -7.03
C LEU A 332 12.43 -12.47 -5.86
N THR A 333 13.42 -11.58 -5.98
CA THR A 333 14.09 -11.02 -4.81
C THR A 333 13.19 -10.02 -4.11
N MET A 334 13.50 -9.69 -2.86
CA MET A 334 12.68 -8.81 -2.03
C MET A 334 13.53 -7.65 -1.52
N LEU A 335 13.13 -6.43 -1.83
CA LEU A 335 13.77 -5.22 -1.35
C LEU A 335 13.20 -4.84 0.03
N LEU A 336 14.07 -4.56 0.99
CA LEU A 336 13.73 -3.95 2.26
C LEU A 336 14.18 -2.48 2.27
N VAL A 337 13.23 -1.57 2.46
CA VAL A 337 13.41 -0.11 2.54
C VAL A 337 12.63 0.47 3.72
N ASN A 338 12.75 1.79 3.93
CA ASN A 338 12.05 2.58 4.96
C ASN A 338 12.37 2.18 6.40
N GLY A 339 11.96 3.01 7.35
CA GLY A 339 12.03 2.71 8.77
C GLY A 339 13.20 3.33 9.53
N GLY A 340 13.23 3.04 10.82
CA GLY A 340 14.26 3.49 11.77
C GLY A 340 14.81 2.32 12.58
N THR A 341 16.04 2.46 13.07
CA THR A 341 16.68 1.45 13.93
C THR A 341 16.22 1.53 15.38
N PHE A 342 15.51 2.61 15.77
CA PHE A 342 14.97 2.83 17.11
C PHE A 342 13.52 3.32 17.06
N GLY A 343 12.75 2.94 18.07
CA GLY A 343 11.40 3.41 18.32
C GLY A 343 10.30 2.68 17.56
N THR A 344 9.18 3.38 17.39
CA THR A 344 7.93 2.83 16.89
C THR A 344 7.29 3.76 15.88
N ALA A 345 6.37 3.21 15.08
CA ALA A 345 5.44 3.98 14.29
C ALA A 345 4.52 4.81 15.20
N GLY A 346 4.02 5.92 14.69
CA GLY A 346 3.20 6.86 15.46
C GLY A 346 3.88 8.21 15.62
N TYR A 347 3.09 9.16 16.12
CA TYR A 347 3.55 10.45 16.61
C TYR A 347 2.82 10.78 17.91
N ALA A 348 3.45 11.57 18.78
CA ALA A 348 2.87 12.07 20.00
C ALA A 348 3.55 13.38 20.43
N THR A 349 2.88 14.16 21.28
CA THR A 349 3.45 15.38 21.88
C THR A 349 4.06 15.13 23.26
N ALA A 350 3.97 13.90 23.78
CA ALA A 350 4.58 13.47 25.03
C ALA A 350 4.69 11.94 25.07
N THR A 351 5.46 11.43 26.03
CA THR A 351 5.44 10.06 26.54
C THR A 351 5.23 10.09 28.05
N GLY A 352 5.06 8.92 28.67
CA GLY A 352 5.06 8.79 30.13
C GLY A 352 6.34 9.26 30.83
N THR A 353 7.41 9.56 30.08
CA THR A 353 8.72 9.97 30.59
C THR A 353 9.15 11.38 30.18
N THR A 354 8.30 12.17 29.52
CA THR A 354 8.58 13.55 29.09
C THR A 354 7.62 14.57 29.75
N PRO A 355 7.87 14.98 31.00
CA PRO A 355 6.95 15.83 31.77
C PRO A 355 6.78 17.25 31.21
N GLY A 356 7.73 17.74 30.40
CA GLY A 356 7.66 19.01 29.68
C GLY A 356 6.94 18.93 28.33
N GLY A 357 6.35 17.78 27.99
CA GLY A 357 5.66 17.57 26.71
C GLY A 357 6.60 17.69 25.52
N LEU A 358 6.15 18.38 24.45
CA LEU A 358 6.86 18.44 23.17
C LEU A 358 8.28 19.03 23.31
N ALA A 359 8.48 19.92 24.28
CA ALA A 359 9.79 20.54 24.54
C ALA A 359 10.85 19.53 25.01
N ASP A 360 10.42 18.42 25.62
CA ASP A 360 11.29 17.34 26.08
C ASP A 360 11.50 16.25 25.01
N MET A 361 10.84 16.37 23.84
CA MET A 361 10.91 15.40 22.76
C MET A 361 12.00 15.78 21.74
N PRO A 362 13.13 15.04 21.66
CA PRO A 362 14.30 15.47 20.89
C PRO A 362 14.13 15.39 19.36
N PHE A 363 13.10 14.69 18.89
CA PHE A 363 12.84 14.46 17.47
C PHE A 363 11.49 15.06 17.01
N GLY A 364 11.04 16.11 17.70
CA GLY A 364 9.67 16.62 17.54
C GLY A 364 8.66 15.56 17.95
N GLU A 365 7.59 15.41 17.19
CA GLU A 365 6.50 14.49 17.53
C GLU A 365 6.78 13.03 17.17
N SER A 366 7.92 12.73 16.53
CA SER A 366 8.27 11.39 16.10
C SER A 366 8.56 10.46 17.28
N LEU A 367 7.91 9.29 17.28
CA LEU A 367 8.18 8.18 18.20
C LEU A 367 9.30 7.24 17.71
N ALA A 368 9.93 7.56 16.58
CA ALA A 368 11.06 6.84 16.03
C ALA A 368 12.29 7.75 15.88
N ALA A 369 13.46 7.12 15.85
CA ALA A 369 14.73 7.78 15.58
C ALA A 369 15.65 6.90 14.74
N GLN A 370 16.80 7.48 14.37
CA GLN A 370 17.84 6.85 13.55
C GLN A 370 17.29 6.20 12.27
N PRO A 371 16.89 7.01 11.27
CA PRO A 371 16.40 6.50 10.00
C PRO A 371 17.38 5.51 9.35
N ALA A 372 16.85 4.39 8.89
CA ALA A 372 17.64 3.30 8.32
C ALA A 372 17.81 3.51 6.80
N PHE A 373 18.77 4.34 6.43
CA PHE A 373 19.00 4.83 5.06
C PHE A 373 19.45 3.78 4.04
N GLN A 374 20.05 2.68 4.50
CA GLN A 374 20.61 1.66 3.62
C GLN A 374 19.53 0.62 3.24
N PRO A 375 19.20 0.45 1.95
CA PRO A 375 18.35 -0.65 1.50
C PRO A 375 19.06 -2.00 1.64
N ALA A 376 18.30 -3.08 1.71
CA ALA A 376 18.81 -4.45 1.68
C ALA A 376 18.00 -5.33 0.72
N LEU A 377 18.66 -6.32 0.10
CA LEU A 377 17.97 -7.36 -0.66
C LEU A 377 17.91 -8.64 0.14
N TYR A 378 16.75 -9.28 0.06
CA TYR A 378 16.48 -10.59 0.59
C TYR A 378 16.17 -11.56 -0.57
N THR A 379 16.87 -12.69 -0.61
CA THR A 379 16.69 -13.73 -1.62
C THR A 379 16.20 -15.02 -0.94
N PRO A 380 14.89 -15.33 -0.98
CA PRO A 380 14.31 -16.41 -0.17
C PRO A 380 14.83 -17.81 -0.51
N THR A 381 15.30 -18.01 -1.74
CA THR A 381 15.82 -19.27 -2.27
C THR A 381 17.28 -19.54 -1.89
N LYS A 382 18.00 -18.55 -1.38
CA LYS A 382 19.38 -18.77 -0.94
C LYS A 382 19.43 -19.60 0.34
N PRO A 383 20.52 -20.35 0.57
CA PRO A 383 20.76 -21.05 1.83
C PRO A 383 20.70 -20.09 3.02
N ARG A 384 20.30 -20.61 4.18
CA ARG A 384 20.40 -19.89 5.45
C ARG A 384 21.84 -19.39 5.68
N GLY A 385 21.97 -18.18 6.18
CA GLY A 385 23.20 -17.40 6.33
C GLY A 385 23.58 -16.57 5.10
N GLN A 386 22.82 -16.66 4.01
CA GLN A 386 23.14 -15.99 2.73
C GLN A 386 21.93 -15.30 2.09
N ARG A 387 20.78 -15.25 2.79
CA ARG A 387 19.54 -14.71 2.22
C ARG A 387 19.56 -13.19 2.14
N TRP A 388 20.25 -12.52 3.06
CA TRP A 388 20.45 -11.07 3.03
C TRP A 388 21.68 -10.66 2.24
N SER A 389 21.56 -9.58 1.48
CA SER A 389 22.69 -8.96 0.80
C SER A 389 22.53 -7.44 0.73
N ARG A 390 23.68 -6.75 0.71
CA ARG A 390 23.81 -5.32 0.44
C ARG A 390 24.89 -5.11 -0.61
N PRO A 391 24.52 -5.14 -1.90
CA PRO A 391 25.44 -4.79 -2.97
C PRO A 391 26.10 -3.44 -2.68
N SER A 392 27.42 -3.34 -2.89
CA SER A 392 28.16 -2.09 -2.68
C SER A 392 27.73 -0.96 -3.61
N SER A 393 26.98 -1.29 -4.68
CA SER A 393 26.35 -0.33 -5.59
C SER A 393 25.11 0.35 -5.02
N PHE A 394 24.57 -0.10 -3.89
CA PHE A 394 23.38 0.49 -3.30
C PHE A 394 23.69 1.83 -2.66
N ALA A 395 23.09 2.89 -3.20
CA ALA A 395 23.11 4.20 -2.58
C ALA A 395 22.31 4.20 -1.27
N GLN A 396 22.78 4.98 -0.30
CA GLN A 396 22.01 5.34 0.88
C GLN A 396 21.07 6.49 0.52
N SER A 397 19.83 6.42 0.97
CA SER A 397 18.95 7.59 0.91
C SER A 397 19.48 8.69 1.82
N THR A 398 19.16 9.93 1.50
CA THR A 398 19.41 11.09 2.36
C THR A 398 18.13 11.60 3.02
N ILE A 399 17.00 10.92 2.77
CA ILE A 399 15.66 11.30 3.20
C ILE A 399 15.19 10.33 4.29
N PRO A 400 14.89 10.79 5.51
CA PRO A 400 14.27 9.98 6.54
C PRO A 400 12.90 9.44 6.12
N ARG A 401 12.79 8.14 5.88
CA ARG A 401 11.51 7.47 5.57
C ARG A 401 10.96 6.76 6.81
N LEU A 402 10.49 7.53 7.80
CA LEU A 402 9.92 7.02 9.06
C LEU A 402 8.40 6.82 8.92
N TYR A 403 7.62 7.19 9.94
CA TYR A 403 6.17 6.99 9.99
C TYR A 403 5.43 7.70 8.85
N HIS A 404 4.45 7.04 8.25
CA HIS A 404 3.79 7.46 6.99
C HIS A 404 4.71 7.50 5.76
N SER A 405 5.85 6.81 5.77
CA SER A 405 6.51 6.43 4.52
C SER A 405 5.78 5.28 3.83
N SER A 406 5.96 5.15 2.52
CA SER A 406 5.43 4.05 1.73
C SER A 406 6.34 3.76 0.55
N ALA A 407 6.36 2.51 0.09
CA ALA A 407 7.10 2.06 -1.07
C ALA A 407 6.25 1.13 -1.96
N LEU A 408 6.50 1.15 -3.27
CA LEU A 408 5.68 0.43 -4.25
C LEU A 408 6.48 0.04 -5.50
N LEU A 409 6.28 -1.19 -6.01
CA LEU A 409 6.85 -1.64 -7.28
C LEU A 409 6.17 -0.94 -8.46
N LEU A 410 6.97 -0.46 -9.42
CA LEU A 410 6.51 0.17 -10.65
C LEU A 410 6.60 -0.77 -11.87
N PRO A 411 5.86 -0.47 -12.96
CA PRO A 411 5.89 -1.25 -14.21
C PRO A 411 7.29 -1.37 -14.82
N ASN A 412 8.14 -0.35 -14.68
CA ASN A 412 9.51 -0.42 -15.19
C ASN A 412 10.44 -1.30 -14.32
N GLY A 413 9.96 -1.85 -13.19
CA GLY A 413 10.72 -2.64 -12.22
C GLY A 413 11.36 -1.79 -11.11
N SER A 414 11.42 -0.47 -11.23
CA SER A 414 11.91 0.37 -10.13
C SER A 414 10.93 0.35 -8.94
N VAL A 415 11.41 0.79 -7.77
CA VAL A 415 10.57 0.95 -6.58
C VAL A 415 10.44 2.42 -6.26
N MET A 416 9.21 2.92 -6.26
CA MET A 416 8.87 4.27 -5.83
C MET A 416 8.80 4.33 -4.31
N ILE A 417 9.36 5.38 -3.70
CA ILE A 417 9.40 5.60 -2.26
C ILE A 417 8.94 7.03 -1.96
N GLY A 418 7.96 7.18 -1.08
CA GLY A 418 7.33 8.46 -0.70
C GLY A 418 7.12 8.58 0.82
N GLY A 419 6.61 9.75 1.26
CA GLY A 419 6.47 10.12 2.68
C GLY A 419 7.81 10.55 3.29
N SER A 420 7.99 10.79 4.57
CA SER A 420 7.24 10.45 5.77
C SER A 420 6.61 11.70 6.38
N ASN A 421 5.66 11.52 7.30
CA ASN A 421 5.08 12.61 8.06
C ASN A 421 4.78 12.19 9.50
N PRO A 422 5.79 12.17 10.39
CA PRO A 422 5.61 11.82 11.80
C PRO A 422 5.09 13.01 12.62
N ASN A 423 4.20 13.83 12.07
CA ASN A 423 3.68 15.04 12.69
C ASN A 423 2.14 15.01 12.68
N ILE A 424 1.51 15.74 13.58
CA ILE A 424 0.06 15.89 13.69
C ILE A 424 -0.54 16.68 12.52
N ASP A 425 0.16 17.72 12.06
CA ASP A 425 -0.21 18.60 10.96
C ASP A 425 1.03 18.92 10.11
N TYR A 426 0.85 19.65 9.01
CA TYR A 426 1.91 20.01 8.07
C TYR A 426 3.02 20.78 8.79
N ASN A 427 4.22 20.20 8.82
CA ASN A 427 5.36 20.79 9.53
C ASN A 427 6.68 20.53 8.80
N ILE A 428 7.26 21.60 8.23
CA ILE A 428 8.56 21.55 7.55
C ILE A 428 9.72 22.13 8.37
N SER A 429 9.47 22.51 9.63
CA SER A 429 10.44 23.20 10.51
C SER A 429 10.98 22.31 11.63
N THR A 430 10.60 21.03 11.67
CA THR A 430 11.01 20.04 12.67
C THR A 430 12.18 19.17 12.18
N VAL A 431 12.70 18.31 13.05
CA VAL A 431 13.80 17.37 12.75
C VAL A 431 13.41 16.35 11.68
N PHE A 432 12.19 15.84 11.73
CA PHE A 432 11.62 14.95 10.73
C PHE A 432 10.41 15.60 10.07
N PRO A 433 10.64 16.45 9.05
CA PRO A 433 9.58 17.27 8.45
C PRO A 433 8.61 16.43 7.62
N THR A 434 7.43 17.01 7.34
CA THR A 434 6.53 16.52 6.28
C THR A 434 7.28 16.46 4.94
N GLU A 435 7.38 15.26 4.37
CA GLU A 435 8.22 14.98 3.20
C GLU A 435 7.41 14.54 1.98
N TYR A 436 7.35 15.41 0.97
CA TYR A 436 6.67 15.15 -0.30
C TYR A 436 7.59 14.67 -1.43
N ARG A 437 8.92 14.69 -1.25
CA ARG A 437 9.83 14.24 -2.30
C ARG A 437 9.72 12.73 -2.49
N ILE A 438 9.60 12.32 -3.75
CA ILE A 438 9.63 10.92 -4.15
C ILE A 438 11.06 10.52 -4.51
N GLU A 439 11.49 9.33 -4.10
CA GLU A 439 12.71 8.68 -4.56
C GLU A 439 12.36 7.43 -5.38
N TYR A 440 13.21 7.09 -6.35
CA TYR A 440 13.16 5.83 -7.06
C TYR A 440 14.38 5.00 -6.73
N PHE A 441 14.16 3.79 -6.25
CA PHE A 441 15.20 2.79 -6.12
C PHE A 441 15.26 1.95 -7.40
N TYR A 442 16.46 1.81 -7.96
CA TYR A 442 16.74 1.01 -9.15
C TYR A 442 17.48 -0.27 -8.75
N PRO A 443 16.82 -1.44 -8.77
CA PRO A 443 17.46 -2.71 -8.41
C PRO A 443 18.59 -3.12 -9.37
N PRO A 444 19.44 -4.12 -8.99
CA PRO A 444 20.65 -4.49 -9.75
C PRO A 444 20.43 -4.73 -11.25
N TYR A 445 19.28 -5.28 -11.66
CA TYR A 445 18.99 -5.54 -13.06
C TYR A 445 18.87 -4.28 -13.94
N PHE A 446 18.77 -3.07 -13.36
CA PHE A 446 18.87 -1.82 -14.13
C PHE A 446 20.27 -1.55 -14.67
N SER A 447 21.29 -2.30 -14.23
CA SER A 447 22.63 -2.24 -14.84
C SER A 447 22.69 -2.93 -16.21
N ALA A 448 21.68 -3.70 -16.57
CA ALA A 448 21.59 -4.33 -17.88
C ALA A 448 21.39 -3.28 -18.99
N THR A 449 22.15 -3.40 -20.08
CA THR A 449 22.02 -2.54 -21.26
C THR A 449 20.84 -2.92 -22.16
N ILE A 450 20.31 -4.13 -21.98
CA ILE A 450 19.24 -4.73 -22.77
C ILE A 450 18.17 -5.21 -21.81
N ARG A 451 16.91 -4.93 -22.14
CA ARG A 451 15.76 -5.48 -21.43
C ARG A 451 14.94 -6.33 -22.39
N PRO A 452 14.36 -7.45 -21.93
CA PRO A 452 13.54 -8.28 -22.79
C PRO A 452 12.32 -7.52 -23.33
N VAL A 453 12.10 -7.60 -24.64
CA VAL A 453 10.87 -7.18 -25.30
C VAL A 453 10.07 -8.43 -25.65
N VAL A 454 8.83 -8.50 -25.16
CA VAL A 454 8.01 -9.70 -25.26
C VAL A 454 6.69 -9.39 -25.92
N THR A 455 6.26 -10.26 -26.83
CA THR A 455 4.93 -10.21 -27.45
C THR A 455 4.10 -11.43 -27.06
N GLY A 456 2.77 -11.31 -27.14
CA GLY A 456 1.84 -12.40 -26.82
C GLY A 456 1.31 -12.39 -25.38
N ILE A 457 1.66 -11.38 -24.57
CA ILE A 457 1.12 -11.24 -23.21
C ILE A 457 -0.41 -11.09 -23.28
N PRO A 458 -1.19 -11.99 -22.65
CA PRO A 458 -2.64 -11.90 -22.67
C PRO A 458 -3.12 -10.75 -21.78
N ALA A 459 -4.26 -10.15 -22.12
CA ALA A 459 -4.90 -9.14 -21.26
C ALA A 459 -5.47 -9.74 -19.96
N THR A 460 -5.80 -11.03 -19.99
CA THR A 460 -6.44 -11.75 -18.88
C THR A 460 -5.81 -13.13 -18.66
N LEU A 461 -5.72 -13.56 -17.41
CA LEU A 461 -5.30 -14.90 -17.01
C LEU A 461 -6.46 -15.63 -16.32
N THR A 462 -6.69 -16.89 -16.67
CA THR A 462 -7.69 -17.74 -16.02
C THR A 462 -7.08 -18.51 -14.85
N TYR A 463 -7.90 -19.19 -14.05
CA TYR A 463 -7.40 -20.17 -13.06
C TYR A 463 -7.36 -21.56 -13.68
N GLY A 464 -6.17 -22.05 -13.99
CA GLY A 464 -5.96 -23.22 -14.85
C GLY A 464 -6.42 -22.98 -16.29
N GLY A 465 -6.48 -24.04 -17.10
CA GLY A 465 -6.83 -23.96 -18.52
C GLY A 465 -5.63 -24.13 -19.47
N PRO A 466 -5.81 -23.85 -20.77
CA PRO A 466 -4.76 -23.98 -21.76
C PRO A 466 -3.61 -23.00 -21.48
N PHE A 467 -2.39 -23.43 -21.79
CA PHE A 467 -1.23 -22.55 -21.81
C PHE A 467 -1.34 -21.54 -22.96
N PHE A 468 -0.54 -20.48 -22.89
CA PHE A 468 -0.40 -19.49 -23.94
C PHE A 468 1.07 -19.31 -24.30
N ASP A 469 1.32 -18.81 -25.51
CA ASP A 469 2.67 -18.64 -26.03
C ASP A 469 3.11 -17.17 -25.95
N LEU A 470 4.33 -16.96 -25.47
CA LEU A 470 5.03 -15.67 -25.55
C LEU A 470 6.21 -15.78 -26.50
N THR A 471 6.53 -14.70 -27.19
CA THR A 471 7.70 -14.63 -28.07
C THR A 471 8.74 -13.67 -27.50
N VAL A 472 9.97 -14.15 -27.38
CA VAL A 472 11.16 -13.36 -27.06
C VAL A 472 12.08 -13.41 -28.27
N ASN A 473 12.27 -12.26 -28.92
CA ASN A 473 13.08 -12.16 -30.12
C ASN A 473 14.58 -12.10 -29.79
N PRO A 474 15.48 -12.44 -30.73
CA PRO A 474 16.93 -12.42 -30.49
C PRO A 474 17.48 -11.06 -30.03
N ASP A 475 16.83 -9.95 -30.36
CA ASP A 475 17.21 -8.60 -29.93
C ASP A 475 16.88 -8.28 -28.45
N SER A 476 16.22 -9.20 -27.76
CA SER A 476 15.76 -9.06 -26.38
C SER A 476 16.73 -9.64 -25.34
N PHE A 477 17.81 -10.28 -25.78
CA PHE A 477 18.81 -10.89 -24.90
C PHE A 477 20.18 -11.00 -25.60
N SER A 478 21.21 -11.27 -24.82
CA SER A 478 22.59 -11.50 -25.28
C SER A 478 23.00 -12.96 -25.05
N GLY A 479 24.03 -13.41 -25.77
CA GLY A 479 24.57 -14.78 -25.60
C GLY A 479 23.70 -15.88 -26.21
N SER A 480 23.86 -17.12 -25.75
CA SER A 480 23.20 -18.31 -26.31
C SER A 480 21.69 -18.27 -26.12
N ALA A 481 20.91 -18.47 -27.19
CA ALA A 481 19.44 -18.49 -27.10
C ALA A 481 18.92 -19.68 -26.29
N ASN A 482 19.61 -20.83 -26.35
CA ASN A 482 19.29 -22.00 -25.53
C ASN A 482 19.49 -21.70 -24.03
N ASP A 483 20.56 -21.00 -23.68
CA ASP A 483 20.84 -20.61 -22.30
C ASP A 483 19.85 -19.56 -21.80
N ALA A 484 19.57 -18.53 -22.62
CA ALA A 484 18.56 -17.52 -22.33
C ALA A 484 17.19 -18.14 -22.08
N ALA A 485 16.74 -19.05 -22.95
CA ALA A 485 15.47 -19.75 -22.80
C ALA A 485 15.41 -20.56 -21.49
N SER A 486 16.49 -21.27 -21.14
CA SER A 486 16.57 -22.06 -19.90
C SER A 486 16.58 -21.22 -18.62
N ASN A 487 16.99 -19.96 -18.71
CA ASN A 487 17.04 -18.99 -17.62
C ASN A 487 15.96 -17.90 -17.75
N THR A 488 14.87 -18.22 -18.46
CA THR A 488 13.71 -17.33 -18.57
C THR A 488 12.61 -17.74 -17.60
N THR A 489 12.10 -16.79 -16.82
CA THR A 489 10.95 -16.98 -15.94
C THR A 489 9.85 -15.99 -16.26
N VAL A 490 8.61 -16.38 -16.01
CA VAL A 490 7.44 -15.51 -16.13
C VAL A 490 6.87 -15.28 -14.75
N THR A 491 6.73 -14.02 -14.36
CA THR A 491 6.27 -13.65 -13.01
C THR A 491 5.10 -12.68 -13.08
N ILE A 492 4.10 -12.91 -12.23
CA ILE A 492 3.01 -11.98 -11.98
C ILE A 492 3.13 -11.46 -10.56
N ILE A 493 3.03 -10.13 -10.40
CA ILE A 493 3.18 -9.46 -9.11
C ILE A 493 2.03 -8.51 -8.94
N ARG A 494 1.31 -8.66 -7.83
CA ARG A 494 0.42 -7.64 -7.33
C ARG A 494 1.23 -6.69 -6.45
N PRO A 495 1.41 -5.41 -6.83
CA PRO A 495 2.20 -4.45 -6.04
C PRO A 495 1.61 -4.19 -4.65
N GLY A 496 0.29 -4.35 -4.51
CA GLY A 496 -0.46 -4.16 -3.27
C GLY A 496 -0.92 -2.71 -3.04
N TRP A 497 -1.50 -2.49 -1.86
CA TRP A 497 -1.90 -1.19 -1.34
C TRP A 497 -1.02 -0.84 -0.13
N THR A 498 -0.18 0.19 -0.28
CA THR A 498 0.83 0.51 0.73
C THR A 498 0.45 1.69 1.62
N THR A 499 0.63 1.50 2.93
CA THR A 499 0.52 2.53 3.97
C THR A 499 1.15 2.03 5.27
N HIS A 500 1.68 2.92 6.12
CA HIS A 500 2.13 2.60 7.49
C HIS A 500 3.10 1.40 7.63
N GLY A 501 3.97 1.17 6.64
CA GLY A 501 4.88 0.00 6.62
C GLY A 501 4.21 -1.33 6.22
N ILE A 502 2.92 -1.31 5.88
CA ILE A 502 2.13 -2.45 5.44
C ILE A 502 1.90 -2.37 3.92
N ASN A 503 1.84 -3.52 3.27
CA ASN A 503 1.46 -3.63 1.87
C ASN A 503 0.35 -4.67 1.68
N MET A 504 -0.91 -4.22 1.80
CA MET A 504 -2.09 -5.08 1.76
C MET A 504 -2.27 -5.68 0.37
N GLY A 505 -2.54 -6.99 0.30
CA GLY A 505 -2.71 -7.71 -0.95
C GLY A 505 -1.45 -7.87 -1.81
N GLN A 506 -0.25 -7.46 -1.36
CA GLN A 506 0.99 -7.73 -2.11
C GLN A 506 1.20 -9.25 -2.22
N ARG A 507 1.36 -9.75 -3.45
CA ARG A 507 1.60 -11.18 -3.71
C ARG A 507 2.35 -11.35 -5.03
N ALA A 508 3.25 -12.32 -5.10
CA ALA A 508 4.00 -12.64 -6.30
C ALA A 508 3.91 -14.13 -6.62
N MET A 509 3.78 -14.46 -7.91
CA MET A 509 3.73 -15.83 -8.41
C MET A 509 4.58 -15.97 -9.67
N GLN A 510 5.43 -16.98 -9.73
CA GLN A 510 6.05 -17.44 -10.96
C GLN A 510 5.10 -18.39 -11.69
N LEU A 511 4.76 -18.10 -12.94
CA LEU A 511 4.03 -19.04 -13.78
C LEU A 511 4.97 -20.13 -14.31
N ASN A 512 4.49 -21.37 -14.35
CA ASN A 512 5.27 -22.46 -14.93
C ASN A 512 5.43 -22.22 -16.44
N ASN A 513 6.62 -22.49 -16.98
CA ASN A 513 6.85 -22.34 -18.42
C ASN A 513 7.85 -23.37 -18.95
N THR A 514 7.68 -23.74 -20.20
CA THR A 514 8.66 -24.44 -21.04
C THR A 514 8.94 -23.61 -22.28
N TYR A 515 9.81 -24.05 -23.18
CA TYR A 515 10.21 -23.21 -24.32
C TYR A 515 10.57 -23.99 -25.58
N THR A 516 10.42 -23.34 -26.72
CA THR A 516 10.96 -23.78 -28.01
C THR A 516 11.91 -22.72 -28.56
N VAL A 517 13.17 -23.09 -28.78
CA VAL A 517 14.17 -22.22 -29.41
C VAL A 517 14.28 -22.57 -30.89
N SER A 518 14.00 -21.60 -31.75
CA SER A 518 14.10 -21.75 -33.20
C SER A 518 15.51 -21.45 -33.71
N ASP A 519 15.83 -21.94 -34.92
CA ASP A 519 17.15 -21.76 -35.54
C ASP A 519 17.46 -20.33 -36.00
N ASN A 520 16.55 -19.38 -35.79
CA ASN A 520 16.84 -17.94 -35.94
C ASN A 520 17.10 -17.25 -34.58
N GLY A 521 17.11 -18.01 -33.47
CA GLY A 521 17.31 -17.50 -32.11
C GLY A 521 16.04 -17.06 -31.40
N THR A 522 14.87 -17.07 -32.04
CA THR A 522 13.61 -16.70 -31.40
C THR A 522 13.21 -17.77 -30.39
N ILE A 523 12.86 -17.34 -29.17
CA ILE A 523 12.37 -18.19 -28.09
C ILE A 523 10.85 -18.04 -28.02
N THR A 524 10.14 -19.17 -28.13
CA THR A 524 8.71 -19.25 -27.80
C THR A 524 8.58 -19.85 -26.41
N LEU A 525 8.04 -19.11 -25.44
CA LEU A 525 7.73 -19.63 -24.11
C LEU A 525 6.31 -20.17 -24.09
N HIS A 526 6.12 -21.40 -23.61
CA HIS A 526 4.81 -22.01 -23.38
C HIS A 526 4.48 -21.85 -21.90
N VAL A 527 3.54 -20.95 -21.57
CA VAL A 527 3.32 -20.47 -20.19
C VAL A 527 1.99 -20.98 -19.66
N SER A 528 2.01 -21.59 -18.48
CA SER A 528 0.79 -22.02 -17.80
C SER A 528 -0.01 -20.82 -17.28
N GLN A 529 -1.32 -21.03 -17.14
CA GLN A 529 -2.15 -20.17 -16.29
C GLN A 529 -1.73 -20.30 -14.82
N PRO A 530 -2.10 -19.37 -13.93
CA PRO A 530 -2.11 -19.60 -12.49
C PRO A 530 -2.76 -20.95 -12.12
N PRO A 531 -2.36 -21.62 -11.04
CA PRO A 531 -3.01 -22.85 -10.60
C PRO A 531 -4.53 -22.67 -10.44
N PRO A 532 -5.36 -23.73 -10.61
CA PRO A 532 -6.81 -23.66 -10.48
C PRO A 532 -7.25 -23.52 -9.01
N ASN A 533 -6.83 -22.43 -8.38
CA ASN A 533 -7.16 -22.05 -7.00
C ASN A 533 -7.12 -20.53 -6.85
N PRO A 534 -8.26 -19.83 -6.91
CA PRO A 534 -8.32 -18.38 -6.72
C PRO A 534 -7.93 -17.90 -5.31
N ASN A 535 -7.92 -18.78 -4.29
CA ASN A 535 -7.43 -18.41 -2.96
C ASN A 535 -5.90 -18.19 -2.96
N LEU A 536 -5.19 -18.89 -3.85
CA LEU A 536 -3.74 -18.84 -3.96
C LEU A 536 -3.27 -17.51 -4.58
N PHE A 537 -4.08 -16.90 -5.45
CA PHE A 537 -3.79 -15.60 -6.03
C PHE A 537 -5.11 -14.95 -6.45
N GLN A 538 -5.62 -14.02 -5.65
CA GLN A 538 -6.98 -13.46 -5.78
C GLN A 538 -7.21 -12.75 -7.13
N PRO A 539 -8.45 -12.64 -7.62
CA PRO A 539 -8.73 -12.00 -8.91
C PRO A 539 -8.48 -10.50 -8.87
N GLY A 540 -8.02 -9.93 -9.99
CA GLY A 540 -7.74 -8.51 -10.14
C GLY A 540 -6.40 -8.20 -10.81
N PRO A 541 -5.99 -6.91 -10.81
CA PRO A 541 -4.83 -6.44 -11.56
C PRO A 541 -3.51 -6.95 -10.98
N VAL A 542 -2.59 -7.30 -11.88
CA VAL A 542 -1.19 -7.65 -11.59
C VAL A 542 -0.27 -7.09 -12.65
N LEU A 543 0.98 -6.84 -12.28
CA LEU A 543 2.07 -6.65 -13.24
C LEU A 543 2.58 -8.00 -13.72
N PHE A 544 2.68 -8.16 -15.04
CA PHE A 544 3.23 -9.32 -15.72
C PHE A 544 4.62 -9.01 -16.25
N PHE A 545 5.60 -9.81 -15.85
CA PHE A 545 7.01 -9.69 -16.26
C PHE A 545 7.51 -10.97 -16.91
N VAL A 546 8.40 -10.82 -17.88
CA VAL A 546 9.29 -11.90 -18.34
C VAL A 546 10.71 -11.53 -17.97
N ASN A 547 11.38 -12.41 -17.24
CA ASN A 547 12.74 -12.21 -16.77
C ASN A 547 13.66 -13.13 -17.54
N VAL A 548 14.57 -12.58 -18.35
CA VAL A 548 15.62 -13.34 -19.03
C VAL A 548 16.91 -13.11 -18.28
N HIS A 549 17.52 -14.17 -17.73
CA HIS A 549 18.72 -14.08 -16.89
C HIS A 549 18.56 -13.10 -15.70
N GLY A 550 17.35 -13.03 -15.12
CA GLY A 550 17.03 -12.11 -14.03
C GLY A 550 16.83 -10.64 -14.45
N ILE A 551 16.85 -10.34 -15.76
CA ILE A 551 16.55 -9.01 -16.28
C ILE A 551 15.07 -8.94 -16.69
N PRO A 552 14.24 -8.11 -16.04
CA PRO A 552 12.82 -8.03 -16.36
C PRO A 552 12.53 -7.22 -17.61
N SER A 553 11.51 -7.64 -18.36
CA SER A 553 10.79 -6.79 -19.32
C SER A 553 10.17 -5.56 -18.62
N ILE A 554 9.63 -4.61 -19.39
CA ILE A 554 8.65 -3.68 -18.82
C ILE A 554 7.41 -4.49 -18.45
N GLY A 555 6.89 -4.27 -17.25
CA GLY A 555 5.71 -4.94 -16.73
C GLY A 555 4.46 -4.48 -17.48
N LYS A 556 3.57 -5.44 -17.75
CA LYS A 556 2.25 -5.19 -18.33
C LYS A 556 1.15 -5.47 -17.33
N ILE A 557 0.14 -4.61 -17.25
CA ILE A 557 -1.00 -4.89 -16.37
C ILE A 557 -1.90 -5.90 -17.05
N VAL A 558 -2.19 -6.99 -16.33
CA VAL A 558 -3.13 -8.04 -16.74
C VAL A 558 -4.14 -8.28 -15.63
N ILE A 559 -5.34 -8.71 -15.98
CA ILE A 559 -6.37 -9.11 -15.01
C ILE A 559 -6.30 -10.61 -14.77
N VAL A 560 -6.14 -11.03 -13.52
CA VAL A 560 -6.31 -12.44 -13.13
C VAL A 560 -7.78 -12.67 -12.78
N GLY A 561 -8.36 -13.77 -13.29
CA GLY A 561 -9.75 -14.12 -13.08
C GLY A 561 -10.71 -13.47 -14.08
N SER A 562 -12.00 -13.47 -13.76
CA SER A 562 -13.06 -13.00 -14.66
C SER A 562 -13.19 -11.48 -14.75
N GLY A 563 -12.54 -10.75 -13.85
CA GLY A 563 -12.72 -9.31 -13.70
C GLY A 563 -13.95 -8.90 -12.89
N ASN A 564 -14.72 -9.86 -12.36
CA ASN A 564 -15.93 -9.60 -11.59
C ASN A 564 -15.83 -10.14 -10.16
N ILE A 565 -16.65 -9.57 -9.27
CA ILE A 565 -16.92 -10.13 -7.95
C ILE A 565 -17.90 -11.29 -8.11
N GLU A 566 -17.38 -12.52 -8.14
CA GLU A 566 -18.13 -13.75 -8.32
C GLU A 566 -17.26 -14.97 -7.98
N THR A 567 -17.88 -16.14 -7.85
CA THR A 567 -17.14 -17.40 -7.81
C THR A 567 -16.34 -17.57 -9.11
N GLN A 568 -15.01 -17.57 -8.99
CA GLN A 568 -14.14 -17.57 -10.16
C GLN A 568 -14.19 -18.91 -10.91
N PRO A 569 -14.28 -18.89 -12.26
CA PRO A 569 -14.18 -20.10 -13.06
C PRO A 569 -12.81 -20.76 -12.90
N MET A 570 -12.80 -22.07 -12.63
CA MET A 570 -11.59 -22.88 -12.58
C MET A 570 -11.61 -23.90 -13.71
N LEU A 571 -10.50 -24.01 -14.42
CA LEU A 571 -10.30 -24.94 -15.53
C LEU A 571 -9.21 -25.94 -15.16
N ASN A 572 -9.26 -27.13 -15.75
CA ASN A 572 -8.18 -28.11 -15.56
C ASN A 572 -6.88 -27.55 -16.14
N ALA A 573 -5.81 -27.58 -15.35
CA ALA A 573 -4.49 -27.21 -15.83
C ALA A 573 -4.03 -28.21 -16.91
N VAL A 574 -3.40 -27.69 -17.96
CA VAL A 574 -2.85 -28.50 -19.07
C VAL A 574 -1.35 -28.69 -18.88
N VAL A 575 -0.85 -29.87 -19.24
CA VAL A 575 0.59 -30.16 -19.24
C VAL A 575 1.27 -29.36 -20.35
N LEU A 576 2.34 -28.66 -20.01
CA LEU A 576 3.13 -27.89 -20.98
C LEU A 576 3.87 -28.84 -21.95
N PRO A 577 4.06 -28.43 -23.22
CA PRO A 577 4.93 -29.16 -24.13
C PRO A 577 6.36 -29.24 -23.58
N GLN A 578 7.11 -30.26 -23.96
CA GLN A 578 8.51 -30.39 -23.55
C GLN A 578 9.36 -29.28 -24.17
N SER A 579 10.38 -28.81 -23.44
CA SER A 579 11.29 -27.81 -23.96
C SER A 579 12.09 -28.34 -25.15
N VAL A 580 12.25 -27.51 -26.18
CA VAL A 580 12.98 -27.81 -27.42
C VAL A 580 14.11 -26.80 -27.59
N LEU A 581 15.34 -27.32 -27.76
CA LEU A 581 16.54 -26.53 -28.00
C LEU A 581 16.81 -26.40 -29.50
N SER A 582 17.38 -25.27 -29.92
CA SER A 582 17.90 -25.13 -31.28
C SER A 582 19.22 -25.89 -31.40
N THR A 583 19.45 -26.48 -32.57
CA THR A 583 20.71 -27.15 -32.92
C THR A 583 21.71 -26.22 -33.63
N ALA A 584 21.28 -25.00 -33.97
CA ALA A 584 22.01 -24.08 -34.84
C ALA A 584 23.01 -23.13 -34.13
N ASN A 585 23.36 -23.37 -32.86
CA ASN A 585 24.25 -22.50 -32.05
C ASN A 585 23.89 -21.00 -32.17
N VAL A 586 22.60 -20.71 -32.09
CA VAL A 586 22.04 -19.35 -32.25
C VAL A 586 22.27 -18.49 -31.01
N THR A 587 22.51 -17.21 -31.24
CA THR A 587 22.74 -16.21 -30.21
C THR A 587 21.75 -15.06 -30.31
N GLY A 588 21.52 -14.38 -29.21
CA GLY A 588 20.87 -13.09 -29.19
C GLY A 588 21.65 -12.06 -30.03
N SER A 589 20.92 -11.18 -30.70
CA SER A 589 21.45 -10.09 -31.53
C SER A 589 21.56 -8.77 -30.76
N ALA A 590 21.29 -8.78 -29.46
CA ALA A 590 21.33 -7.57 -28.65
C ALA A 590 22.76 -7.12 -28.30
N ASP A 591 23.75 -8.02 -28.43
CA ASP A 591 25.15 -7.66 -28.29
C ASP A 591 25.58 -6.67 -29.39
N PRO A 592 26.37 -5.63 -29.08
CA PRO A 592 27.02 -4.84 -30.12
C PRO A 592 27.84 -5.79 -30.98
N ALA A 593 27.63 -5.78 -32.29
CA ALA A 593 28.31 -6.67 -33.21
C ALA A 593 29.82 -6.66 -32.95
N SER A 594 30.33 -7.69 -32.27
CA SER A 594 31.75 -7.93 -32.24
C SER A 594 32.13 -8.24 -33.68
N THR A 595 32.88 -7.33 -34.31
CA THR A 595 33.47 -7.57 -35.62
C THR A 595 34.47 -8.71 -35.47
N THR A 596 33.98 -9.94 -35.55
CA THR A 596 34.78 -11.14 -35.71
C THR A 596 35.14 -11.25 -37.19
N ALA A 597 36.11 -10.42 -37.61
CA ALA A 597 36.82 -10.65 -38.84
C ALA A 597 37.78 -11.83 -38.61
N GLY A 598 37.39 -13.02 -39.09
CA GLY A 598 38.28 -14.16 -39.18
C GLY A 598 39.31 -13.98 -40.29
N SER A 599 40.60 -14.13 -39.96
CA SER A 599 41.62 -14.72 -40.84
C SER A 599 42.94 -14.91 -40.09
N GLY A 600 43.54 -16.10 -40.22
CA GLY A 600 44.80 -16.53 -39.61
C GLY A 600 46.07 -15.84 -40.15
N PRO A 601 47.26 -16.36 -39.79
CA PRO A 601 48.39 -15.55 -39.32
C PRO A 601 49.35 -15.12 -40.43
N ALA A 602 49.90 -13.92 -40.31
CA ALA A 602 51.13 -13.52 -41.00
C ALA A 602 52.02 -12.71 -40.06
N ALA A 603 53.23 -13.21 -39.83
CA ALA A 603 54.27 -12.50 -39.13
C ALA A 603 54.82 -11.36 -39.98
N ALA A 604 54.95 -10.16 -39.39
CA ALA A 604 55.90 -9.15 -39.81
C ALA A 604 56.24 -8.23 -38.63
N THR A 605 57.53 -8.14 -38.35
CA THR A 605 58.17 -7.28 -37.36
C THR A 605 58.26 -5.82 -37.84
N SER A 606 58.14 -4.90 -36.86
CA SER A 606 58.69 -3.53 -36.77
C SER A 606 58.37 -2.52 -37.89
N GLU A 607 57.67 -1.42 -37.55
CA GLU A 607 58.32 -0.12 -37.30
C GLU A 607 57.34 0.96 -36.80
N SER A 608 57.94 1.95 -36.14
CA SER A 608 57.37 3.15 -35.53
C SER A 608 56.73 4.09 -36.56
N GLY A 609 55.68 4.84 -36.17
CA GLY A 609 55.15 5.91 -37.03
C GLY A 609 53.83 6.51 -36.59
N SER A 610 53.89 7.47 -35.66
CA SER A 610 52.86 8.48 -35.43
C SER A 610 52.53 9.26 -36.72
N ASN A 611 51.25 9.52 -37.02
CA ASN A 611 50.76 10.76 -37.66
C ASN A 611 49.22 10.72 -37.84
N ILE A 612 48.48 11.25 -36.87
CA ILE A 612 47.09 11.69 -37.11
C ILE A 612 47.16 13.08 -37.72
N SER A 613 46.68 13.22 -38.95
CA SER A 613 46.66 14.49 -39.66
C SER A 613 45.70 15.49 -38.98
N LYS A 614 46.17 16.73 -38.82
CA LYS A 614 45.45 17.87 -38.20
C LYS A 614 44.18 18.31 -38.96
N GLY A 615 43.73 17.58 -39.98
CA GLY A 615 42.53 17.89 -40.77
C GLY A 615 41.22 17.34 -40.19
N ALA A 616 41.27 16.29 -39.36
CA ALA A 616 40.05 15.64 -38.84
C ALA A 616 39.45 16.31 -37.59
N ILE A 617 40.22 17.17 -36.89
CA ILE A 617 39.77 17.82 -35.64
C ILE A 617 38.96 19.10 -35.94
N ILE A 618 39.10 19.71 -37.12
CA ILE A 618 38.39 20.95 -37.47
C ILE A 618 36.97 20.67 -38.00
N ALA A 619 36.70 19.48 -38.56
CA ALA A 619 35.37 19.12 -39.07
C ALA A 619 34.34 18.83 -37.96
N VAL A 620 34.77 18.34 -36.80
CA VAL A 620 33.89 17.98 -35.67
C VAL A 620 33.47 19.23 -34.87
N ALA A 621 34.32 20.25 -34.78
CA ALA A 621 34.00 21.48 -34.06
C ALA A 621 32.96 22.37 -34.78
N VAL A 622 32.95 22.37 -36.13
CA VAL A 622 32.01 23.19 -36.92
C VAL A 622 30.62 22.55 -37.02
N GLY A 623 30.53 21.21 -37.01
CA GLY A 623 29.24 20.50 -36.97
C GLY A 623 28.50 20.64 -35.63
N GLY A 624 29.23 20.66 -34.51
CA GLY A 624 28.64 20.82 -33.17
C GLY A 624 27.99 22.18 -32.92
N ALA A 625 28.58 23.27 -33.45
CA ALA A 625 28.03 24.61 -33.28
C ALA A 625 26.71 24.83 -34.05
N ALA A 626 26.56 24.21 -35.24
CA ALA A 626 25.34 24.29 -36.02
C ALA A 626 24.17 23.51 -35.38
N GLY A 627 24.46 22.36 -34.75
CA GLY A 627 23.47 21.58 -34.02
C GLY A 627 22.92 22.31 -32.79
N VAL A 628 23.77 22.97 -32.02
CA VAL A 628 23.36 23.74 -30.83
C VAL A 628 22.53 24.97 -31.21
N ALA A 629 22.85 25.63 -32.33
CA ALA A 629 22.07 26.76 -32.82
C ALA A 629 20.65 26.35 -33.27
N LEU A 630 20.50 25.19 -33.91
CA LEU A 630 19.18 24.67 -34.34
C LEU A 630 18.30 24.29 -33.14
N VAL A 631 18.88 23.69 -32.10
CA VAL A 631 18.17 23.37 -30.86
C VAL A 631 17.71 24.64 -30.14
N ALA A 632 18.56 25.69 -30.08
CA ALA A 632 18.20 26.97 -29.48
C ALA A 632 17.07 27.69 -30.24
N VAL A 633 17.08 27.65 -31.57
CA VAL A 633 16.01 28.20 -32.41
C VAL A 633 14.69 27.45 -32.20
N PHE A 634 14.75 26.11 -32.12
CA PHE A 634 13.56 25.30 -31.86
C PHE A 634 12.98 25.57 -30.46
N ALA A 635 13.83 25.69 -29.44
CA ALA A 635 13.42 26.06 -28.09
C ALA A 635 12.78 27.46 -28.04
N ALA A 636 13.37 28.45 -28.73
CA ALA A 636 12.81 29.80 -28.83
C ALA A 636 11.44 29.83 -29.53
N MET A 637 11.26 29.02 -30.58
CA MET A 637 9.98 28.86 -31.25
C MET A 637 8.92 28.22 -30.35
N CYS A 638 9.27 27.20 -29.57
CA CYS A 638 8.38 26.58 -28.58
C CYS A 638 7.95 27.57 -27.49
N ILE A 639 8.88 28.38 -26.98
CA ILE A 639 8.60 29.41 -25.97
C ILE A 639 7.69 30.52 -26.54
N ALA A 640 7.93 30.95 -27.78
CA ALA A 640 7.09 31.95 -28.45
C ALA A 640 5.66 31.43 -28.71
N LYS A 641 5.51 30.14 -29.07
CA LYS A 641 4.21 29.49 -29.27
C LYS A 641 3.45 29.34 -27.94
N ARG A 642 4.15 29.06 -26.84
CA ARG A 642 3.60 29.00 -25.47
C ARG A 642 3.14 30.38 -24.98
N ARG A 643 3.92 31.44 -25.24
CA ARG A 643 3.53 32.82 -24.95
C ARG A 643 2.30 33.29 -25.73
N LYS A 644 2.17 32.93 -27.01
CA LYS A 644 0.96 33.22 -27.82
C LYS A 644 -0.28 32.48 -27.32
N ARG A 645 -0.15 31.22 -26.86
CA ARG A 645 -1.26 30.47 -26.21
C ARG A 645 -1.70 31.09 -24.88
N ASN A 646 -0.77 31.60 -24.09
CA ASN A 646 -1.08 32.24 -22.82
C ASN A 646 -1.70 33.64 -22.99
N ALA A 647 -1.29 34.40 -24.01
CA ALA A 647 -1.93 35.68 -24.36
C ALA A 647 -3.36 35.51 -24.91
N ALA A 648 -3.63 34.42 -25.64
CA ALA A 648 -4.98 34.10 -26.12
C ALA A 648 -5.94 33.68 -24.97
N ARG A 649 -5.43 33.10 -23.87
CA ARG A 649 -6.23 32.79 -22.67
C ARG A 649 -6.49 34.01 -21.78
N ALA A 650 -5.64 35.03 -21.80
CA ALA A 650 -5.84 36.26 -21.03
C ALA A 650 -6.86 37.24 -21.66
N THR A 651 -7.25 37.04 -22.92
CA THR A 651 -8.19 37.94 -23.63
C THR A 651 -9.66 37.51 -23.52
N ILE A 652 -9.95 36.36 -22.89
CA ILE A 652 -11.33 35.84 -22.70
C ILE A 652 -11.91 36.19 -21.31
N LEU A 653 -11.10 36.70 -20.38
CA LEU A 653 -11.54 37.08 -19.01
C LEU A 653 -11.58 38.59 -18.76
N GLY A 654 -11.49 39.41 -19.82
CA GLY A 654 -11.31 40.87 -19.72
C GLY A 654 -12.47 41.74 -20.19
N GLY A 655 -13.71 41.24 -20.29
CA GLY A 655 -14.81 42.12 -20.65
C GLY A 655 -16.19 41.49 -20.59
N VAL A 656 -16.88 41.64 -19.46
CA VAL A 656 -18.27 42.15 -19.39
C VAL A 656 -18.48 42.74 -18.00
N GLN A 657 -18.50 44.06 -17.89
CA GLN A 657 -19.19 44.77 -16.82
C GLN A 657 -20.03 45.90 -17.42
N ARG A 658 -21.29 45.96 -16.96
CA ARG A 658 -22.33 46.99 -17.17
C ARG A 658 -23.08 47.00 -18.50
N SER A 659 -24.33 46.54 -18.48
CA SER A 659 -25.46 47.48 -18.57
C SER A 659 -26.75 46.85 -18.07
N ALA A 660 -27.56 47.64 -17.38
CA ALA A 660 -28.86 47.30 -16.85
C ALA A 660 -29.98 47.73 -17.81
N SER A 661 -31.13 47.08 -17.62
CA SER A 661 -32.51 47.60 -17.77
C SER A 661 -33.36 47.19 -18.97
N THR A 662 -34.63 47.00 -18.60
CA THR A 662 -35.89 46.93 -19.36
C THR A 662 -36.30 45.57 -19.92
N GLY A 663 -37.47 45.10 -19.45
CA GLY A 663 -38.07 43.84 -19.84
C GLY A 663 -39.18 43.99 -20.87
N ARG A 664 -39.74 42.84 -21.28
CA ARG A 664 -41.14 42.65 -21.67
C ARG A 664 -41.40 41.16 -21.94
N ALA A 665 -42.59 40.73 -21.55
CA ALA A 665 -43.16 39.40 -21.71
C ALA A 665 -43.58 39.08 -23.16
N TYR A 666 -43.66 37.78 -23.50
CA TYR A 666 -44.66 37.05 -24.34
C TYR A 666 -44.06 35.65 -24.66
N ARG A 667 -44.53 34.52 -24.12
CA ARG A 667 -45.72 33.69 -24.41
C ARG A 667 -45.58 32.71 -25.61
N ASP A 668 -45.61 31.43 -25.25
CA ASP A 668 -46.05 30.19 -25.93
C ASP A 668 -45.57 29.84 -27.36
N LYS A 669 -44.95 28.65 -27.51
CA LYS A 669 -45.50 27.47 -28.24
C LYS A 669 -44.47 26.35 -28.46
N GLU A 670 -44.81 25.16 -27.99
CA GLU A 670 -44.40 23.82 -28.46
C GLU A 670 -45.20 23.42 -29.74
N PRO A 671 -45.11 22.21 -30.39
CA PRO A 671 -44.32 20.98 -30.11
C PRO A 671 -43.80 20.19 -31.37
N THR A 672 -43.30 18.95 -31.15
CA THR A 672 -43.20 17.74 -32.03
C THR A 672 -41.96 17.58 -32.94
N SER A 673 -41.33 16.41 -33.19
CA SER A 673 -41.59 14.96 -32.95
C SER A 673 -40.40 14.05 -33.40
N TYR A 674 -40.15 12.93 -32.69
CA TYR A 674 -39.72 11.54 -33.09
C TYR A 674 -38.45 11.32 -33.97
N GLY A 675 -37.51 10.36 -33.77
CA GLY A 675 -37.23 9.13 -32.96
C GLY A 675 -36.06 8.35 -33.66
N PRO A 676 -35.66 7.07 -33.38
CA PRO A 676 -35.75 6.18 -32.20
C PRO A 676 -34.46 5.32 -31.89
N VAL A 677 -34.56 4.38 -30.90
CA VAL A 677 -33.79 3.09 -30.68
C VAL A 677 -32.48 3.20 -29.84
N GLN A 678 -32.11 2.43 -28.78
CA GLN A 678 -32.55 1.23 -28.00
C GLN A 678 -31.86 1.29 -26.60
N SER A 679 -32.59 1.25 -25.47
CA SER A 679 -32.74 0.15 -24.48
C SER A 679 -31.50 -0.42 -23.76
N THR A 680 -31.35 -0.12 -22.46
CA THR A 680 -31.17 -1.10 -21.37
C THR A 680 -31.80 -0.56 -20.07
N VAL A 681 -32.24 -1.48 -19.22
CA VAL A 681 -33.33 -1.40 -18.23
C VAL A 681 -32.87 -0.99 -16.82
N PRO A 682 -33.65 -0.18 -16.07
CA PRO A 682 -33.63 -0.16 -14.60
C PRO A 682 -35.00 -0.52 -13.98
N ILE A 683 -35.01 -1.17 -12.81
CA ILE A 683 -36.21 -1.47 -12.00
C ILE A 683 -35.86 -1.30 -10.51
N PRO A 684 -36.79 -0.97 -9.59
CA PRO A 684 -37.50 0.31 -9.44
C PRO A 684 -37.37 0.89 -8.01
N LEU A 685 -37.40 2.22 -7.89
CA LEU A 685 -37.71 2.89 -6.63
C LEU A 685 -39.23 2.93 -6.42
N ARG A 686 -39.68 2.53 -5.23
CA ARG A 686 -41.07 2.70 -4.79
C ARG A 686 -41.22 4.04 -4.07
N ASP A 687 -42.20 4.80 -4.54
CA ASP A 687 -42.76 5.98 -3.89
C ASP A 687 -43.28 5.67 -2.49
N TYR A 688 -42.98 6.58 -1.55
CA TYR A 688 -43.91 6.97 -0.51
C TYR A 688 -44.00 8.49 -0.47
N SER A 689 -45.23 8.96 -0.60
CA SER A 689 -45.65 10.35 -0.63
C SER A 689 -46.00 10.89 0.76
N GLN A 690 -45.67 12.16 0.97
CA GLN A 690 -46.28 13.17 1.86
C GLN A 690 -46.19 13.03 3.39
N ALA A 691 -45.53 14.02 4.01
CA ALA A 691 -46.07 14.77 5.16
C ALA A 691 -45.36 16.14 5.33
N ASP A 692 -46.15 17.19 5.08
CA ASP A 692 -46.21 18.57 5.59
C ASP A 692 -45.00 19.38 6.11
N LEU A 693 -44.96 20.60 5.56
CA LEU A 693 -44.30 21.83 6.02
C LEU A 693 -45.06 22.47 7.19
N HIS A 694 -44.35 22.92 8.23
CA HIS A 694 -44.56 24.24 8.86
C HIS A 694 -43.37 24.66 9.76
N ALA A 695 -42.94 25.91 9.55
CA ALA A 695 -41.84 26.68 10.15
C ALA A 695 -42.10 27.06 11.66
N PRO A 696 -41.28 27.87 12.39
CA PRO A 696 -40.20 28.76 11.92
C PRO A 696 -38.92 28.93 12.77
N THR A 697 -38.00 29.62 12.10
CA THR A 697 -36.78 30.34 12.52
C THR A 697 -36.85 31.16 13.82
N ALA A 698 -35.72 31.23 14.54
CA ALA A 698 -35.32 32.42 15.30
C ALA A 698 -33.79 32.60 15.26
N ALA A 699 -33.38 33.75 14.74
CA ALA A 699 -32.01 34.27 14.74
C ALA A 699 -31.83 35.22 15.95
N GLN A 700 -30.70 35.14 16.65
CA GLN A 700 -30.17 36.20 17.53
C GLN A 700 -28.63 36.11 17.50
N VAL A 701 -27.96 37.03 16.79
CA VAL A 701 -27.35 38.30 17.26
C VAL A 701 -25.96 38.11 17.88
N TYR A 702 -24.98 38.68 17.17
CA TYR A 702 -23.59 38.92 17.55
C TYR A 702 -23.45 39.73 18.85
N SER A 703 -22.47 39.39 19.68
CA SER A 703 -21.77 40.36 20.52
C SER A 703 -20.31 39.96 20.73
N ASP A 704 -19.42 40.88 20.39
CA ASP A 704 -17.98 40.85 20.62
C ASP A 704 -17.62 40.70 22.11
N ALA A 705 -16.65 39.83 22.40
CA ALA A 705 -15.77 39.96 23.56
C ALA A 705 -14.48 39.15 23.35
N THR A 706 -13.35 39.84 23.17
CA THR A 706 -12.03 39.31 23.53
C THR A 706 -11.86 39.44 25.05
N PRO A 707 -11.29 38.42 25.73
CA PRO A 707 -9.95 38.63 26.29
C PRO A 707 -9.05 37.39 26.32
N THR A 708 -7.77 37.67 26.12
CA THR A 708 -6.55 36.97 26.55
C THR A 708 -6.72 35.78 27.51
N GLY A 709 -6.31 34.58 27.06
CA GLY A 709 -6.06 33.39 27.88
C GLY A 709 -5.11 32.45 27.15
N SER A 710 -4.12 31.92 27.86
CA SER A 710 -3.12 30.96 27.39
C SER A 710 -3.75 29.80 26.61
N VAL A 711 -3.27 29.58 25.38
CA VAL A 711 -3.68 28.45 24.54
C VAL A 711 -3.11 27.19 25.19
N ALA A 712 -3.96 26.39 25.83
CA ALA A 712 -3.63 25.01 26.13
C ALA A 712 -3.51 24.28 24.79
N GLU A 713 -2.34 23.72 24.50
CA GLU A 713 -2.11 22.86 23.34
C GLU A 713 -3.08 21.67 23.41
N PHE A 714 -3.98 21.60 22.44
CA PHE A 714 -4.95 20.52 22.32
C PHE A 714 -4.24 19.27 21.82
N ASN A 715 -4.20 18.22 22.66
CA ASN A 715 -3.75 16.89 22.29
C ASN A 715 -4.96 16.09 21.76
N PRO A 716 -4.97 15.57 20.51
CA PRO A 716 -6.08 14.77 19.98
C PRO A 716 -6.34 13.48 20.78
N TYR A 717 -5.43 13.11 21.69
CA TYR A 717 -5.54 11.94 22.53
C TYR A 717 -6.00 12.21 23.98
N GLU A 718 -6.34 13.46 24.35
CA GLU A 718 -6.82 13.86 25.69
C GLU A 718 -8.35 13.75 25.84
N GLN A 719 -8.92 12.57 25.62
CA GLN A 719 -10.28 12.29 26.10
C GLN A 719 -10.31 11.04 26.97
N GLN A 720 -10.23 11.25 28.29
CA GLN A 720 -10.76 10.30 29.25
C GLN A 720 -12.26 10.10 28.95
N ALA A 721 -12.64 8.83 28.78
CA ALA A 721 -14.04 8.41 28.71
C ALA A 721 -14.80 8.95 29.93
N ALA A 722 -15.81 9.78 29.68
CA ALA A 722 -16.75 10.19 30.71
C ALA A 722 -17.41 8.93 31.30
N GLN A 723 -17.09 8.62 32.56
CA GLN A 723 -17.74 7.58 33.33
C GLN A 723 -19.23 7.93 33.46
N GLY A 724 -20.09 7.16 32.79
CA GLY A 724 -21.52 7.15 33.05
C GLY A 724 -21.80 6.53 34.42
N SER A 725 -21.78 7.33 35.48
CA SER A 725 -22.31 6.90 36.78
C SER A 725 -23.84 6.91 36.73
N HIS A 726 -24.46 5.73 36.72
CA HIS A 726 -25.85 5.57 37.11
C HIS A 726 -25.90 5.05 38.55
N GLY A 727 -26.20 5.97 39.47
CA GLY A 727 -26.44 5.65 40.86
C GLY A 727 -27.72 4.84 41.01
N TYR A 728 -27.60 3.64 41.57
CA TYR A 728 -28.69 2.97 42.26
C TYR A 728 -28.41 3.02 43.76
N VAL A 729 -29.27 3.78 44.44
CA VAL A 729 -29.35 3.85 45.90
C VAL A 729 -30.04 2.58 46.39
N TYR A 730 -29.38 1.81 47.26
CA TYR A 730 -30.05 0.87 48.15
C TYR A 730 -29.51 1.04 49.57
N GLU A 731 -30.47 1.24 50.48
CA GLU A 731 -30.31 1.48 51.91
C GLU A 731 -29.53 0.38 52.64
N GLN A 732 -28.71 0.81 53.60
CA GLN A 732 -28.24 -0.03 54.70
C GLN A 732 -29.38 -0.30 55.69
N GLN A 733 -29.62 -1.58 55.99
CA GLN A 733 -30.02 -2.02 57.32
C GLN A 733 -29.11 -3.16 57.75
N GLY A 734 -28.48 -3.00 58.91
CA GLY A 734 -27.63 -4.01 59.53
C GLY A 734 -28.43 -5.06 60.29
N GLU A 735 -27.74 -6.13 60.68
CA GLU A 735 -27.64 -6.62 62.06
C GLU A 735 -26.81 -7.93 62.13
N HIS A 736 -25.95 -7.99 63.15
CA HIS A 736 -25.48 -9.11 63.97
C HIS A 736 -25.39 -10.56 63.43
N GLY A 737 -24.26 -11.23 63.74
CA GLY A 737 -24.28 -12.68 64.00
C GLY A 737 -22.95 -13.44 63.89
N TYR A 738 -22.36 -13.73 65.04
CA TYR A 738 -21.27 -14.66 65.37
C TYR A 738 -21.14 -15.97 64.54
N GLY A 739 -19.88 -16.41 64.34
CA GLY A 739 -19.41 -17.69 64.92
C GLY A 739 -18.84 -18.79 64.00
N GLN A 740 -17.57 -19.17 64.28
CA GLN A 740 -16.94 -20.51 64.14
C GLN A 740 -16.72 -21.10 62.73
N GLN A 741 -15.75 -21.99 62.45
CA GLN A 741 -14.43 -22.37 62.97
C GLN A 741 -13.91 -23.47 61.98
N GLN A 742 -12.58 -23.54 61.81
CA GLN A 742 -11.77 -24.74 61.49
C GLN A 742 -11.62 -25.34 60.08
N TYR A 743 -10.34 -25.31 59.64
CA TYR A 743 -9.45 -26.36 59.11
C TYR A 743 -9.84 -27.26 57.93
N GLY A 744 -8.90 -27.36 56.97
CA GLY A 744 -8.74 -28.53 56.09
C GLY A 744 -7.71 -28.35 54.98
N GLN A 745 -6.49 -28.84 55.20
CA GLN A 745 -5.42 -28.99 54.22
C GLN A 745 -5.83 -29.87 53.02
N GLY A 746 -5.16 -29.71 51.87
CA GLY A 746 -5.20 -30.72 50.81
C GLY A 746 -4.45 -30.32 49.54
N GLN A 747 -3.14 -30.54 49.53
CA GLN A 747 -2.29 -30.49 48.34
C GLN A 747 -2.44 -31.77 47.48
N ARG A 748 -2.26 -31.57 46.16
CA ARG A 748 -1.54 -32.42 45.15
C ARG A 748 -2.26 -33.49 44.29
N TYR A 749 -1.77 -33.49 43.03
CA TYR A 749 -1.88 -34.40 41.86
C TYR A 749 -3.25 -34.39 41.16
N HIS A 750 -3.37 -34.16 39.84
CA HIS A 750 -2.50 -34.46 38.69
C HIS A 750 -2.32 -33.28 37.73
#